data_AF-A0A812K5X9-F1
#
_entry.id   AF-A0A812K5X9-F1
#
_cell.length_a   1.000
_cell.length_b   1.000
_cell.length_c   1.000
_cell.angle_alpha   90.00
_cell.angle_beta   90.00
_cell.angle_gamma   90.00
#
_symmetry.space_group_name_H-M   'P 1'
#
loop_
_entity.id
_entity.type
_entity.pdbx_description
1 polymer ?
#
loop_
_entity_poly.entity_id
_entity_poly.type
_entity_poly.pdbx_seq_one_letter_code
_entity_poly.pdbx_strand_id
1 'polypeptide(L)'
;MERPAEEEPPVKKLRTLPPIGEVALEDQHVFISLQGCADNIGKLFDGGHSVVFIRGGVAIGKTTLAEHLGRSETYVNVPFTEHGHDDAWRVRTVQAVEKATGKKVDGDGSAFGNALKQAKDNNLTLIYDEAHTLFLSQNLCSALFKASIHYRPRVLLLSASGDASSTSSLAMTTPNEITQKFMWTPPLPCSLDLKRQLEESGVKLDEESIDFFASFCGGHRGIFMAAMHWVKSKQTSGESWNVNKTVGVVRNSYSHGQWDCSDTEILGALKESRAVKVNGRYSSVEHTPKEFVELLCAGARPIGQDIRRELTINGFVLPKYDSAEELQKLNWTNDDLHYKVANPLLAAYYRFQLKKTCGLQLQFLPSRPENCADLLMRALPYLFFSKVVSFEGDVSQLAKGGLPHEQQYNQAILSVLTEIGYKPFAPQSSTEGDGKPDLMVKICEETFVMEGAKKQIKEHLGRFNKYENYKNAKHKGVYMIGKDNDKVLQTVMTSCGGDVQVIGLVPNIAHTAYTVHVKSKGITSINTFRVDCDLVARRLVLKAHLPDQAQELQGATSTSVWVRELIREDGKITEKLRPKDPEGKDELEPAFQVESPQDHPTLKNVDHLKTAIKQKNPDLKDIAPRHIDIYLQEAGGAWQRIERTSEALRQDTSERDCYGFLPRSAT
;
A
#
# COMPACT_ATOMS: atom_id res chain seq x y z
N MET A 1 -24.18 46.98 -51.08
CA MET A 1 -24.29 46.23 -49.81
C MET A 1 -23.66 44.87 -50.05
N GLU A 2 -22.37 44.77 -49.75
CA GLU A 2 -21.67 43.48 -49.74
C GLU A 2 -22.06 42.74 -48.46
N ARG A 3 -22.36 41.44 -48.60
CA ARG A 3 -22.63 40.56 -47.46
C ARG A 3 -21.31 40.28 -46.73
N PRO A 4 -21.30 40.21 -45.39
CA PRO A 4 -20.10 39.87 -44.65
C PRO A 4 -19.73 38.40 -44.95
N ALA A 5 -18.44 38.18 -45.17
CA ALA A 5 -17.87 36.85 -45.29
C ALA A 5 -18.16 36.04 -44.02
N GLU A 6 -18.72 34.85 -44.19
CA GLU A 6 -18.82 33.85 -43.13
C GLU A 6 -17.40 33.46 -42.71
N GLU A 7 -17.01 33.79 -41.47
CA GLU A 7 -15.79 33.27 -40.87
C GLU A 7 -15.87 31.74 -40.83
N GLU A 8 -14.91 31.09 -41.48
CA GLU A 8 -14.73 29.64 -41.36
C GLU A 8 -14.59 29.27 -39.88
N PRO A 9 -15.25 28.21 -39.41
CA PRO A 9 -15.14 27.77 -38.02
C PRO A 9 -13.67 27.43 -37.71
N PRO A 10 -13.15 27.82 -36.53
CA PRO A 10 -11.75 27.61 -36.19
C PRO A 10 -11.42 26.11 -36.28
N VAL A 11 -10.38 25.78 -37.06
CA VAL A 11 -9.81 24.44 -37.13
C VAL A 11 -9.54 23.97 -35.70
N LYS A 12 -10.33 23.00 -35.22
CA LYS A 12 -10.11 22.39 -33.90
C LYS A 12 -8.68 21.86 -33.86
N LYS A 13 -7.82 22.46 -33.06
CA LYS A 13 -6.47 21.93 -32.80
C LYS A 13 -6.63 20.50 -32.29
N LEU A 14 -6.18 19.53 -33.08
CA LEU A 14 -6.13 18.13 -32.67
C LEU A 14 -5.13 18.00 -31.54
N ARG A 15 -5.58 17.50 -30.39
CA ARG A 15 -4.68 17.17 -29.27
C ARG A 15 -3.77 16.00 -29.66
N THR A 16 -2.61 15.90 -29.02
CA THR A 16 -1.73 14.72 -29.13
C THR A 16 -1.64 13.99 -27.80
N LEU A 17 -1.14 12.75 -27.80
CA LEU A 17 -0.76 12.11 -26.53
C LEU A 17 0.56 12.72 -26.06
N PRO A 18 0.73 13.02 -24.75
CA PRO A 18 2.00 13.53 -24.25
C PRO A 18 3.11 12.49 -24.46
N PRO A 19 4.35 12.89 -24.83
CA PRO A 19 5.47 11.96 -24.89
C PRO A 19 5.69 11.25 -23.56
N ILE A 20 6.11 9.98 -23.59
CA ILE A 20 6.28 9.17 -22.38
C ILE A 20 7.40 9.76 -21.52
N GLY A 21 7.06 10.13 -20.29
CA GLY A 21 8.01 10.71 -19.33
C GLY A 21 8.17 12.22 -19.40
N GLU A 22 7.47 12.89 -20.33
CA GLU A 22 7.45 14.35 -20.43
C GLU A 22 6.23 14.97 -19.76
N VAL A 23 6.26 16.30 -19.56
CA VAL A 23 5.17 17.04 -18.97
C VAL A 23 4.01 17.17 -19.96
N ALA A 24 2.78 16.91 -19.49
CA ALA A 24 1.58 17.13 -20.29
C ALA A 24 1.21 18.62 -20.33
N LEU A 25 1.07 19.18 -21.53
CA LEU A 25 0.64 20.56 -21.75
C LEU A 25 -0.87 20.58 -21.98
N GLU A 26 -1.61 21.27 -21.11
CA GLU A 26 -3.08 21.25 -21.09
C GLU A 26 -3.77 21.71 -22.38
N ASP A 27 -3.11 22.54 -23.19
CA ASP A 27 -3.63 23.09 -24.45
C ASP A 27 -3.23 22.27 -25.69
N GLN A 28 -2.29 21.32 -25.54
CA GLN A 28 -1.71 20.57 -26.65
C GLN A 28 -1.92 19.06 -26.51
N HIS A 29 -1.88 18.55 -25.28
CA HIS A 29 -1.86 17.12 -24.99
C HIS A 29 -3.20 16.64 -24.43
N VAL A 30 -3.44 15.33 -24.46
CA VAL A 30 -4.42 14.70 -23.58
C VAL A 30 -3.97 14.94 -22.13
N PHE A 31 -4.80 15.66 -21.39
CA PHE A 31 -4.50 16.17 -20.06
C PHE A 31 -5.55 15.69 -19.07
N ILE A 32 -5.11 14.83 -18.14
CA ILE A 32 -5.96 14.38 -17.04
C ILE A 32 -6.09 15.53 -16.05
N SER A 33 -7.30 16.05 -15.90
CA SER A 33 -7.58 17.25 -15.09
C SER A 33 -6.90 17.20 -13.70
N LEU A 34 -6.38 18.36 -13.31
CA LEU A 34 -5.72 18.62 -12.03
C LEU A 34 -6.46 19.68 -11.21
N GLN A 35 -7.60 20.20 -11.69
CA GLN A 35 -8.31 21.30 -11.02
C GLN A 35 -8.72 20.94 -9.59
N GLY A 36 -9.35 19.76 -9.40
CA GLY A 36 -9.73 19.31 -8.05
C GLY A 36 -8.53 19.12 -7.12
N CYS A 37 -7.38 18.71 -7.67
CA CYS A 37 -6.13 18.60 -6.91
C CYS A 37 -5.61 19.98 -6.49
N ALA A 38 -5.59 20.94 -7.43
CA ALA A 38 -5.17 22.31 -7.16
C ALA A 38 -6.01 22.97 -6.06
N ASP A 39 -7.33 22.78 -6.12
CA ASP A 39 -8.26 23.27 -5.10
C ASP A 39 -7.98 22.64 -3.73
N ASN A 40 -7.71 21.32 -3.70
CA ASN A 40 -7.37 20.60 -2.47
C ASN A 40 -6.05 21.07 -1.87
N ILE A 41 -5.03 21.35 -2.71
CA ILE A 41 -3.75 21.89 -2.26
C ILE A 41 -3.93 23.28 -1.67
N GLY A 42 -4.76 24.14 -2.29
CA GLY A 42 -5.08 25.46 -1.74
C GLY A 42 -5.59 25.38 -0.31
N LYS A 43 -6.52 24.45 -0.04
CA LYS A 43 -7.10 24.22 1.30
C LYS A 43 -6.08 23.80 2.35
N LEU A 44 -4.97 23.15 1.97
CA LEU A 44 -3.92 22.75 2.91
C LEU A 44 -3.22 23.97 3.55
N PHE A 45 -3.27 25.14 2.91
CA PHE A 45 -2.70 26.38 3.41
C PHE A 45 -3.68 27.23 4.23
N ASP A 46 -4.98 26.91 4.22
CA ASP A 46 -6.01 27.69 4.92
C ASP A 46 -5.88 27.61 6.46
N GLY A 47 -5.27 26.55 6.99
CA GLY A 47 -4.99 26.35 8.42
C GLY A 47 -3.85 27.21 9.00
N GLY A 48 -3.41 28.26 8.29
CA GLY A 48 -2.26 29.09 8.68
C GLY A 48 -0.90 28.39 8.52
N HIS A 49 -0.87 27.25 7.82
CA HIS A 49 0.36 26.53 7.53
C HIS A 49 1.16 27.25 6.43
N SER A 50 2.48 27.37 6.63
CA SER A 50 3.36 28.03 5.66
C SER A 50 4.09 27.04 4.75
N VAL A 51 4.16 25.76 5.11
CA VAL A 51 4.91 24.75 4.35
C VAL A 51 4.07 23.49 4.23
N VAL A 52 3.90 23.00 3.01
CA VAL A 52 3.26 21.73 2.68
C VAL A 52 4.23 20.91 1.84
N PHE A 53 4.45 19.65 2.23
CA PHE A 53 5.28 18.73 1.47
C PHE A 53 4.45 17.54 0.98
N ILE A 54 4.36 17.41 -0.34
CA ILE A 54 3.66 16.34 -1.02
C ILE A 54 4.68 15.39 -1.66
N ARG A 55 4.58 14.11 -1.31
CA ARG A 55 5.33 13.02 -1.93
C ARG A 55 4.46 12.22 -2.88
N GLY A 56 5.06 11.65 -3.92
CA GLY A 56 4.37 10.68 -4.76
C GLY A 56 5.27 9.94 -5.73
N GLY A 57 4.76 8.86 -6.31
CA GLY A 57 5.47 7.98 -7.25
C GLY A 57 6.15 8.70 -8.41
N VAL A 58 7.15 8.04 -9.00
CA VAL A 58 7.76 8.51 -10.25
C VAL A 58 6.71 8.45 -11.38
N ALA A 59 6.69 9.44 -12.26
CA ALA A 59 5.76 9.53 -13.40
C ALA A 59 4.25 9.55 -13.04
N ILE A 60 3.87 9.92 -11.82
CA ILE A 60 2.46 10.17 -11.47
C ILE A 60 1.94 11.54 -11.91
N GLY A 61 2.83 12.45 -12.36
CA GLY A 61 2.48 13.80 -12.82
C GLY A 61 2.81 14.95 -11.85
N LYS A 62 3.78 14.81 -10.94
CA LYS A 62 4.19 15.88 -10.00
C LYS A 62 4.65 17.14 -10.72
N THR A 63 5.54 17.02 -11.69
CA THR A 63 6.02 18.16 -12.49
C THR A 63 4.89 18.78 -13.33
N THR A 64 3.98 17.95 -13.87
CA THR A 64 2.76 18.44 -14.54
C THR A 64 1.86 19.24 -13.60
N LEU A 65 1.72 18.81 -12.34
CA LEU A 65 1.01 19.57 -11.30
C LEU A 65 1.71 20.87 -10.96
N ALA A 66 3.04 20.87 -10.80
CA ALA A 66 3.81 22.09 -10.57
C ALA A 66 3.57 23.11 -11.70
N GLU A 67 3.68 22.68 -12.95
CA GLU A 67 3.44 23.54 -14.12
C GLU A 67 2.00 24.04 -14.21
N HIS A 68 1.01 23.17 -13.94
CA HIS A 68 -0.40 23.56 -13.93
C HIS A 68 -0.69 24.61 -12.84
N LEU A 69 -0.20 24.40 -11.61
CA LEU A 69 -0.33 25.36 -10.52
C LEU A 69 0.33 26.70 -10.86
N GLY A 70 1.54 26.67 -11.42
CA GLY A 70 2.30 27.87 -11.78
C GLY A 70 1.71 28.73 -12.90
N ARG A 71 0.57 28.35 -13.48
CA ARG A 71 -0.23 29.21 -14.38
C ARG A 71 -1.13 30.18 -13.60
N SER A 72 -1.40 29.90 -12.33
CA SER A 72 -2.10 30.81 -11.43
C SER A 72 -1.14 31.89 -10.91
N GLU A 73 -1.66 33.11 -10.73
CA GLU A 73 -0.89 34.25 -10.21
C GLU A 73 -0.35 34.02 -8.78
N THR A 74 -0.96 33.09 -8.03
CA THR A 74 -0.60 32.82 -6.62
C THR A 74 0.49 31.78 -6.45
N TYR A 75 0.91 31.08 -7.51
CA TYR A 75 1.88 30.00 -7.43
C TYR A 75 3.08 30.28 -8.33
N VAL A 76 4.28 30.11 -7.79
CA VAL A 76 5.53 30.42 -8.50
C VAL A 76 6.44 29.21 -8.49
N ASN A 77 6.65 28.64 -9.67
CA ASN A 77 7.62 27.55 -9.85
C ASN A 77 9.04 28.08 -9.74
N VAL A 78 9.81 27.52 -8.80
CA VAL A 78 11.25 27.73 -8.72
C VAL A 78 11.93 26.69 -9.62
N PRO A 79 12.64 27.12 -10.68
CA PRO A 79 13.25 26.17 -11.63
C PRO A 79 14.21 25.19 -10.94
N PHE A 80 14.05 23.91 -11.23
CA PHE A 80 14.89 22.84 -10.69
C PHE A 80 16.36 23.02 -11.07
N THR A 81 17.26 22.55 -10.20
CA THR A 81 18.71 22.55 -10.42
C THR A 81 19.26 21.15 -10.19
N GLU A 82 19.92 20.56 -11.20
CA GLU A 82 20.34 19.16 -11.19
C GLU A 82 21.30 18.78 -10.04
N HIS A 83 21.93 19.76 -9.40
CA HIS A 83 22.98 19.51 -8.39
C HIS A 83 22.62 19.97 -6.98
N GLY A 84 21.41 20.49 -6.76
CA GLY A 84 20.91 20.83 -5.42
C GLY A 84 21.79 21.81 -4.62
N HIS A 85 22.66 22.58 -5.29
CA HIS A 85 23.56 23.52 -4.61
C HIS A 85 22.77 24.69 -4.03
N ASP A 86 23.10 25.07 -2.80
CA ASP A 86 22.43 26.13 -2.03
C ASP A 86 22.31 27.43 -2.85
N ASP A 87 23.44 27.91 -3.40
CA ASP A 87 23.49 29.14 -4.19
C ASP A 87 22.59 29.09 -5.43
N ALA A 88 22.51 27.93 -6.08
CA ALA A 88 21.67 27.77 -7.27
C ALA A 88 20.18 27.91 -6.89
N TRP A 89 19.74 27.25 -5.81
CA TRP A 89 18.37 27.39 -5.32
C TRP A 89 18.04 28.82 -4.88
N ARG A 90 18.98 29.50 -4.20
CA ARG A 90 18.80 30.90 -3.80
C ARG A 90 18.62 31.82 -4.99
N VAL A 91 19.53 31.74 -5.98
CA VAL A 91 19.48 32.57 -7.19
C VAL A 91 18.19 32.31 -7.98
N ARG A 92 17.80 31.04 -8.15
CA ARG A 92 16.56 30.68 -8.85
C ARG A 92 15.31 31.17 -8.13
N THR A 93 15.30 31.14 -6.80
CA THR A 93 14.20 31.68 -5.99
C THR A 93 14.06 33.18 -6.21
N VAL A 94 15.17 33.93 -6.14
CA VAL A 94 15.17 35.38 -6.40
C VAL A 94 14.62 35.67 -7.80
N GLN A 95 15.17 35.03 -8.83
CA GLN A 95 14.72 35.20 -10.22
C GLN A 95 13.24 34.89 -10.42
N ALA A 96 12.74 33.82 -9.79
CA ALA A 96 11.34 33.42 -9.90
C ALA A 96 10.39 34.44 -9.26
N VAL A 97 10.75 34.97 -8.08
CA VAL A 97 9.96 36.00 -7.40
C VAL A 97 10.00 37.33 -8.14
N GLU A 98 11.16 37.76 -8.64
CA GLU A 98 11.28 38.97 -9.45
C GLU A 98 10.42 38.89 -10.71
N LYS A 99 10.45 37.74 -11.39
CA LYS A 99 9.63 37.50 -12.58
C LYS A 99 8.14 37.53 -12.26
N ALA A 100 7.71 36.89 -11.17
CA ALA A 100 6.30 36.82 -10.79
C ALA A 100 5.74 38.18 -10.35
N THR A 101 6.55 39.00 -9.69
CA THR A 101 6.11 40.29 -9.14
C THR A 101 6.42 41.49 -10.05
N GLY A 102 7.25 41.31 -11.07
CA GLY A 102 7.73 42.39 -11.93
C GLY A 102 8.64 43.40 -11.24
N LYS A 103 9.11 43.11 -10.02
CA LYS A 103 9.92 44.01 -9.18
C LYS A 103 11.26 43.36 -8.87
N LYS A 104 12.35 44.12 -9.06
CA LYS A 104 13.69 43.68 -8.65
C LYS A 104 13.79 43.57 -7.13
N VAL A 105 14.51 42.57 -6.68
CA VAL A 105 14.83 42.35 -5.27
C VAL A 105 16.12 43.11 -4.93
N ASP A 106 16.15 43.75 -3.76
CA ASP A 106 17.32 44.50 -3.31
C ASP A 106 18.54 43.59 -3.12
N GLY A 107 19.65 43.96 -3.78
CA GLY A 107 20.90 43.18 -3.87
C GLY A 107 21.89 43.42 -2.72
N ASP A 108 21.42 43.84 -1.55
CA ASP A 108 22.21 44.26 -0.38
C ASP A 108 22.94 43.13 0.38
N GLY A 109 23.22 42.00 -0.29
CA GLY A 109 23.72 40.78 0.35
C GLY A 109 22.65 39.95 1.05
N SER A 110 21.40 40.43 1.15
CA SER A 110 20.24 39.71 1.71
C SER A 110 19.18 39.37 0.67
N ALA A 111 19.54 39.38 -0.62
CA ALA A 111 18.62 39.19 -1.75
C ALA A 111 17.68 37.98 -1.60
N PHE A 112 18.18 36.84 -1.11
CA PHE A 112 17.31 35.68 -0.89
C PHE A 112 16.23 35.94 0.19
N GLY A 113 16.61 36.52 1.33
CA GLY A 113 15.66 36.87 2.40
C GLY A 113 14.65 37.94 1.95
N ASN A 114 15.11 38.93 1.18
CA ASN A 114 14.26 39.96 0.59
C ASN A 114 13.26 39.35 -0.40
N ALA A 115 13.68 38.38 -1.23
CA ALA A 115 12.79 37.64 -2.12
C ALA A 115 11.74 36.83 -1.36
N LEU A 116 12.10 36.16 -0.26
CA LEU A 116 11.14 35.42 0.58
C LEU A 116 10.09 36.36 1.20
N LYS A 117 10.54 37.51 1.71
CA LYS A 117 9.64 38.56 2.23
C LYS A 117 8.70 39.07 1.14
N GLN A 118 9.23 39.39 -0.04
CA GLN A 118 8.46 39.86 -1.17
C GLN A 118 7.45 38.82 -1.64
N ALA A 119 7.82 37.53 -1.69
CA ALA A 119 6.89 36.45 -2.00
C ALA A 119 5.74 36.41 -0.97
N LYS A 120 6.06 36.54 0.32
CA LYS A 120 5.04 36.59 1.37
C LYS A 120 4.13 37.81 1.25
N ASP A 121 4.68 39.00 1.07
CA ASP A 121 3.93 40.26 0.99
C ASP A 121 2.98 40.29 -0.21
N ASN A 122 3.29 39.53 -1.28
CA ASN A 122 2.42 39.33 -2.45
C ASN A 122 1.58 38.04 -2.36
N ASN A 123 1.53 37.38 -1.20
CA ASN A 123 0.78 36.13 -0.97
C ASN A 123 1.08 34.99 -1.97
N LEU A 124 2.34 34.89 -2.39
CA LEU A 124 2.81 33.87 -3.32
C LEU A 124 3.11 32.55 -2.59
N THR A 125 2.85 31.45 -3.29
CA THR A 125 3.25 30.10 -2.91
C THR A 125 4.41 29.64 -3.79
N LEU A 126 5.57 29.47 -3.20
CA LEU A 126 6.76 29.01 -3.91
C LEU A 126 6.73 27.49 -4.06
N ILE A 127 6.79 27.00 -5.29
CA ILE A 127 6.80 25.57 -5.61
C ILE A 127 8.24 25.13 -5.88
N TYR A 128 8.70 24.14 -5.12
CA TYR A 128 9.97 23.46 -5.34
C TYR A 128 9.72 22.01 -5.77
N ASP A 129 9.99 21.71 -7.03
CA ASP A 129 9.98 20.32 -7.54
C ASP A 129 11.32 19.63 -7.27
N GLU A 130 11.28 18.32 -7.09
CA GLU A 130 12.38 17.51 -6.55
C GLU A 130 13.03 18.11 -5.28
N ALA A 131 12.16 18.53 -4.37
CA ALA A 131 12.50 19.25 -3.14
C ALA A 131 13.47 18.51 -2.21
N HIS A 132 13.59 17.19 -2.30
CA HIS A 132 14.57 16.43 -1.52
C HIS A 132 16.01 16.92 -1.75
N THR A 133 16.31 17.52 -2.89
CA THR A 133 17.64 18.11 -3.17
C THR A 133 17.95 19.34 -2.31
N LEU A 134 16.94 20.04 -1.77
CA LEU A 134 17.11 21.19 -0.89
C LEU A 134 17.68 20.81 0.48
N PHE A 135 17.36 19.60 0.96
CA PHE A 135 17.67 19.21 2.35
C PHE A 135 19.16 18.95 2.59
N LEU A 136 19.98 18.98 1.53
CA LEU A 136 21.44 18.96 1.64
C LEU A 136 22.00 20.26 2.24
N SER A 137 21.29 21.39 2.11
CA SER A 137 21.71 22.66 2.71
C SER A 137 20.90 22.98 3.97
N GLN A 138 21.55 22.86 5.13
CA GLN A 138 20.98 23.31 6.40
C GLN A 138 20.71 24.82 6.41
N ASN A 139 21.57 25.62 5.79
CA ASN A 139 21.40 27.08 5.71
C ASN A 139 20.17 27.46 4.89
N LEU A 140 19.95 26.79 3.76
CA LEU A 140 18.77 26.98 2.93
C LEU A 140 17.50 26.55 3.67
N CYS A 141 17.53 25.36 4.28
CA CYS A 141 16.40 24.85 5.06
C CYS A 141 16.06 25.76 6.24
N SER A 142 17.06 26.28 6.94
CA SER A 142 16.85 27.24 8.02
C SER A 142 16.18 28.52 7.51
N ALA A 143 16.66 29.06 6.40
CA ALA A 143 16.09 30.27 5.80
C ALA A 143 14.64 30.06 5.28
N LEU A 144 14.32 28.88 4.72
CA LEU A 144 12.98 28.58 4.23
C LEU A 144 11.99 28.17 5.34
N PHE A 145 12.43 27.36 6.30
CA PHE A 145 11.53 26.64 7.22
C PHE A 145 11.67 27.04 8.69
N LYS A 146 12.74 27.73 9.08
CA LYS A 146 12.94 28.25 10.45
C LYS A 146 12.83 29.77 10.56
N ALA A 147 12.88 30.49 9.44
CA ALA A 147 12.75 31.95 9.44
C ALA A 147 11.48 32.42 10.17
N SER A 148 11.56 33.60 10.80
CA SER A 148 10.43 34.21 11.51
C SER A 148 9.17 34.23 10.65
N ILE A 149 8.02 34.00 11.27
CA ILE A 149 6.72 34.00 10.58
C ILE A 149 6.48 35.30 9.80
N HIS A 150 7.13 36.40 10.20
CA HIS A 150 7.09 37.68 9.51
C HIS A 150 7.69 37.65 8.09
N TYR A 151 8.58 36.72 7.77
CA TYR A 151 9.31 36.63 6.50
C TYR A 151 9.02 35.37 5.69
N ARG A 152 8.22 34.44 6.23
CA ARG A 152 8.03 33.12 5.65
C ARG A 152 6.88 33.11 4.62
N PRO A 153 7.14 32.90 3.32
CA PRO A 153 6.09 32.72 2.33
C PRO A 153 5.42 31.35 2.48
N ARG A 154 4.35 31.12 1.70
CA ARG A 154 3.84 29.76 1.52
C ARG A 154 4.80 28.97 0.64
N VAL A 155 5.07 27.73 1.02
CA VAL A 155 5.99 26.84 0.30
C VAL A 155 5.32 25.51 0.06
N LEU A 156 5.29 25.09 -1.21
CA LEU A 156 4.86 23.77 -1.64
C LEU A 156 6.09 22.99 -2.12
N LEU A 157 6.35 21.87 -1.47
CA LEU A 157 7.43 20.96 -1.82
C LEU A 157 6.85 19.73 -2.53
N LEU A 158 7.40 19.36 -3.68
CA LEU A 158 7.03 18.15 -4.42
C LEU A 158 8.27 17.26 -4.56
N SER A 159 8.16 15.97 -4.27
CA SER A 159 9.22 15.01 -4.59
C SER A 159 8.78 13.55 -4.53
N ALA A 160 9.58 12.62 -5.09
CA ALA A 160 9.43 11.20 -4.81
C ALA A 160 9.99 10.80 -3.43
N SER A 161 11.05 11.47 -2.97
CA SER A 161 11.75 11.13 -1.72
C SER A 161 11.53 12.17 -0.62
N GLY A 162 11.63 11.72 0.63
CA GLY A 162 11.69 12.58 1.80
C GLY A 162 13.13 12.84 2.28
N ASP A 163 14.10 12.14 1.69
CA ASP A 163 15.48 12.09 2.17
C ASP A 163 16.46 12.60 1.11
N ALA A 164 17.53 13.23 1.56
CA ALA A 164 18.64 13.70 0.76
C ALA A 164 19.92 12.95 1.14
N SER A 165 20.84 12.76 0.20
CA SER A 165 22.18 12.25 0.52
C SER A 165 23.22 12.96 -0.33
N SER A 166 24.33 13.32 0.31
CA SER A 166 25.53 13.81 -0.37
C SER A 166 26.41 12.64 -0.83
N THR A 167 27.37 12.92 -1.71
CA THR A 167 28.46 12.00 -2.08
C THR A 167 29.31 11.55 -0.88
N SER A 168 29.23 12.26 0.25
CA SER A 168 29.93 11.96 1.50
C SER A 168 29.14 11.10 2.50
N SER A 169 28.07 10.41 2.07
CA SER A 169 27.26 9.45 2.85
C SER A 169 26.43 10.01 4.03
N LEU A 170 26.40 11.33 4.26
CA LEU A 170 25.48 11.91 5.24
C LEU A 170 24.05 11.93 4.66
N ALA A 171 23.19 11.04 5.16
CA ALA A 171 21.76 11.06 4.86
C ALA A 171 21.07 12.15 5.71
N MET A 172 20.45 13.12 5.06
CA MET A 172 19.62 14.15 5.69
C MET A 172 18.15 13.80 5.45
N THR A 173 17.35 13.71 6.51
CA THR A 173 15.90 13.49 6.39
C THR A 173 15.16 14.81 6.17
N THR A 174 13.85 14.70 5.92
CA THR A 174 12.94 15.86 5.88
C THR A 174 13.08 16.68 7.17
N PRO A 175 13.35 18.00 7.11
CA PRO A 175 13.43 18.86 8.28
C PRO A 175 12.20 18.76 9.19
N ASN A 176 12.43 18.72 10.51
CA ASN A 176 11.37 18.55 11.53
C ASN A 176 10.35 19.69 11.54
N GLU A 177 10.73 20.87 11.03
CA GLU A 177 9.83 22.01 10.88
C GLU A 177 8.69 21.77 9.88
N ILE A 178 8.87 20.81 8.96
CA ILE A 178 7.88 20.46 7.95
C ILE A 178 6.92 19.45 8.56
N THR A 179 5.82 19.93 9.14
CA THR A 179 4.83 19.08 9.82
C THR A 179 3.69 18.61 8.91
N GLN A 180 3.46 19.32 7.80
CA GLN A 180 2.41 19.01 6.83
C GLN A 180 2.97 18.15 5.71
N LYS A 181 2.93 16.83 5.91
CA LYS A 181 3.48 15.81 5.02
C LYS A 181 2.36 14.96 4.44
N PHE A 182 2.25 14.89 3.12
CA PHE A 182 1.19 14.17 2.42
C PHE A 182 1.73 13.24 1.35
N MET A 183 1.14 12.05 1.22
CA MET A 183 1.28 11.21 0.04
C MET A 183 0.18 11.56 -0.96
N TRP A 184 0.57 11.76 -2.21
CA TRP A 184 -0.33 12.04 -3.31
C TRP A 184 -0.51 10.82 -4.20
N THR A 185 -1.76 10.42 -4.32
CA THR A 185 -2.23 9.35 -5.20
C THR A 185 -3.27 9.97 -6.14
N PRO A 186 -2.83 10.59 -7.26
CA PRO A 186 -3.74 11.36 -8.09
C PRO A 186 -4.83 10.47 -8.69
N PRO A 187 -6.09 10.90 -8.68
CA PRO A 187 -7.16 10.13 -9.27
C PRO A 187 -6.96 10.05 -10.79
N LEU A 188 -7.44 8.96 -11.40
CA LEU A 188 -7.55 8.81 -12.85
C LEU A 188 -9.03 8.68 -13.23
N PRO A 189 -9.79 9.78 -13.20
CA PRO A 189 -11.23 9.71 -13.43
C PRO A 189 -11.55 9.42 -14.90
N CYS A 190 -12.44 8.45 -15.14
CA CYS A 190 -13.08 8.27 -16.44
C CYS A 190 -14.14 9.38 -16.63
N SER A 191 -13.70 10.56 -17.07
CA SER A 191 -14.56 11.70 -17.36
C SER A 191 -14.89 11.79 -18.85
N LEU A 192 -16.05 12.39 -19.17
CA LEU A 192 -16.43 12.72 -20.55
C LEU A 192 -15.37 13.61 -21.24
N ASP A 193 -14.73 14.48 -20.47
CA ASP A 193 -13.64 15.32 -20.96
C ASP A 193 -12.42 14.49 -21.36
N LEU A 194 -11.95 13.58 -20.49
CA LEU A 194 -10.84 12.69 -20.82
C LEU A 194 -11.13 11.84 -22.07
N LYS A 195 -12.35 11.29 -22.17
CA LYS A 195 -12.78 10.54 -23.35
C LYS A 195 -12.71 11.39 -24.62
N ARG A 196 -13.25 12.61 -24.60
CA ARG A 196 -13.20 13.55 -25.73
C ARG A 196 -11.76 13.88 -26.12
N GLN A 197 -10.89 14.18 -25.15
CA GLN A 197 -9.49 14.50 -25.42
C GLN A 197 -8.75 13.29 -26.04
N LEU A 198 -9.02 12.07 -25.57
CA LEU A 198 -8.49 10.85 -26.17
C LEU A 198 -8.96 10.70 -27.63
N GLU A 199 -10.24 10.92 -27.91
CA GLU A 199 -10.79 10.88 -29.27
C GLU A 199 -10.12 11.92 -30.19
N GLU A 200 -9.91 13.15 -29.71
CA GLU A 200 -9.17 14.20 -30.42
C GLU A 200 -7.72 13.80 -30.72
N SER A 201 -7.12 12.96 -29.88
CA SER A 201 -5.77 12.41 -30.09
C SER A 201 -5.71 11.18 -30.99
N GLY A 202 -6.87 10.68 -31.46
CA GLY A 202 -6.98 9.48 -32.27
C GLY A 202 -7.14 8.17 -31.49
N VAL A 203 -7.41 8.24 -30.18
CA VAL A 203 -7.72 7.08 -29.32
C VAL A 203 -9.21 7.03 -29.04
N LYS A 204 -9.91 6.05 -29.61
CA LYS A 204 -11.38 5.96 -29.51
C LYS A 204 -11.80 4.80 -28.62
N LEU A 205 -12.08 5.10 -27.36
CA LEU A 205 -12.49 4.13 -26.34
C LEU A 205 -13.85 4.51 -25.74
N ASP A 206 -14.69 3.52 -25.42
CA ASP A 206 -15.83 3.75 -24.53
C ASP A 206 -15.39 3.95 -23.07
N GLU A 207 -16.31 4.39 -22.22
CA GLU A 207 -16.02 4.71 -20.82
C GLU A 207 -15.56 3.47 -20.04
N GLU A 208 -16.21 2.32 -20.24
CA GLU A 208 -15.80 1.06 -19.62
C GLU A 208 -14.39 0.62 -20.04
N SER A 209 -13.96 0.88 -21.28
CA SER A 209 -12.59 0.61 -21.74
C SER A 209 -11.57 1.56 -21.11
N ILE A 210 -11.91 2.84 -20.92
CA ILE A 210 -11.04 3.80 -20.22
C ILE A 210 -10.87 3.38 -18.76
N ASP A 211 -11.96 3.00 -18.09
CA ASP A 211 -11.92 2.47 -16.72
C ASP A 211 -11.16 1.13 -16.62
N PHE A 212 -11.28 0.28 -17.65
CA PHE A 212 -10.47 -0.92 -17.78
C PHE A 212 -8.97 -0.58 -17.79
N PHE A 213 -8.52 0.33 -18.66
CA PHE A 213 -7.11 0.72 -18.71
C PHE A 213 -6.67 1.46 -17.45
N ALA A 214 -7.53 2.29 -16.86
CA ALA A 214 -7.28 2.93 -15.57
C ALA A 214 -6.93 1.90 -14.50
N SER A 215 -7.78 0.89 -14.36
CA SER A 215 -7.63 -0.20 -13.40
C SER A 215 -6.44 -1.11 -13.73
N PHE A 216 -6.25 -1.44 -15.01
CA PHE A 216 -5.15 -2.29 -15.49
C PHE A 216 -3.79 -1.67 -15.20
N CYS A 217 -3.68 -0.34 -15.35
CA CYS A 217 -2.50 0.44 -15.03
C CYS A 217 -2.35 0.77 -13.53
N GLY A 218 -3.19 0.19 -12.66
CA GLY A 218 -3.17 0.44 -11.21
C GLY A 218 -3.48 1.89 -10.82
N GLY A 219 -4.24 2.61 -11.65
CA GLY A 219 -4.50 4.05 -11.50
C GLY A 219 -3.30 4.95 -11.81
N HIS A 220 -2.19 4.41 -12.30
CA HIS A 220 -0.96 5.17 -12.48
C HIS A 220 -0.96 5.97 -13.80
N ARG A 221 -1.02 7.30 -13.70
CA ARG A 221 -1.13 8.22 -14.87
C ARG A 221 -0.08 7.99 -15.95
N GLY A 222 1.20 7.87 -15.58
CA GLY A 222 2.28 7.64 -16.55
C GLY A 222 2.27 6.26 -17.22
N ILE A 223 1.67 5.25 -16.58
CA ILE A 223 1.51 3.91 -17.18
C ILE A 223 0.28 3.92 -18.09
N PHE A 224 -0.80 4.58 -17.65
CA PHE A 224 -1.99 4.80 -18.46
C PHE A 224 -1.68 5.51 -19.79
N MET A 225 -0.86 6.57 -19.76
CA MET A 225 -0.46 7.25 -20.99
C MET A 225 0.36 6.35 -21.93
N ALA A 226 1.25 5.50 -21.40
CA ALA A 226 1.95 4.49 -22.19
C ALA A 226 0.97 3.47 -22.81
N ALA A 227 -0.06 3.05 -22.07
CA ALA A 227 -1.12 2.22 -22.60
C ALA A 227 -1.89 2.92 -23.73
N MET A 228 -2.19 4.21 -23.61
CA MET A 228 -2.89 4.97 -24.66
C MET A 228 -2.05 5.11 -25.94
N HIS A 229 -0.73 5.26 -25.84
CA HIS A 229 0.16 5.20 -27.00
C HIS A 229 0.08 3.84 -27.70
N TRP A 230 0.03 2.75 -26.94
CA TRP A 230 -0.16 1.41 -27.50
C TRP A 230 -1.54 1.23 -28.13
N VAL A 231 -2.62 1.71 -27.50
CA VAL A 231 -3.96 1.67 -28.09
C VAL A 231 -3.97 2.42 -29.42
N LYS A 232 -3.38 3.61 -29.46
CA LYS A 232 -3.26 4.41 -30.69
C LYS A 232 -2.51 3.69 -31.81
N SER A 233 -1.45 2.94 -31.48
CA SER A 233 -0.69 2.17 -32.47
C SER A 233 -1.43 0.92 -32.96
N LYS A 234 -2.40 0.42 -32.19
CA LYS A 234 -3.22 -0.76 -32.53
C LYS A 234 -4.53 -0.45 -33.21
N GLN A 235 -5.13 0.71 -32.92
CA GLN A 235 -6.36 1.13 -33.57
C GLN A 235 -6.10 1.41 -35.05
N THR A 236 -6.84 0.71 -35.90
CA THR A 236 -6.92 1.06 -37.32
C THR A 236 -7.66 2.38 -37.49
N SER A 237 -7.39 3.11 -38.58
CA SER A 237 -7.97 4.44 -38.78
C SER A 237 -9.50 4.42 -38.66
N GLY A 238 -10.02 5.20 -37.72
CA GLY A 238 -11.46 5.34 -37.49
C GLY A 238 -12.07 4.31 -36.52
N GLU A 239 -11.36 3.26 -36.16
CA GLU A 239 -11.83 2.18 -35.30
C GLU A 239 -12.07 2.64 -33.85
N SER A 240 -13.18 2.20 -33.26
CA SER A 240 -13.49 2.40 -31.84
C SER A 240 -13.53 1.06 -31.12
N TRP A 241 -13.03 1.02 -29.89
CA TRP A 241 -13.07 -0.18 -29.05
C TRP A 241 -14.08 0.01 -27.92
N ASN A 242 -14.96 -0.99 -27.80
CA ASN A 242 -15.76 -1.18 -26.59
C ASN A 242 -15.03 -2.09 -25.60
N VAL A 243 -15.53 -2.19 -24.38
CA VAL A 243 -14.89 -2.98 -23.32
C VAL A 243 -14.56 -4.42 -23.72
N ASN A 244 -15.46 -5.10 -24.44
CA ASN A 244 -15.25 -6.50 -24.84
C ASN A 244 -14.08 -6.63 -25.81
N LYS A 245 -14.00 -5.71 -26.77
CA LYS A 245 -12.88 -5.65 -27.71
C LYS A 245 -11.59 -5.27 -27.00
N THR A 246 -11.63 -4.28 -26.12
CA THR A 246 -10.48 -3.85 -25.31
C THR A 246 -9.90 -5.02 -24.52
N VAL A 247 -10.74 -5.73 -23.76
CA VAL A 247 -10.34 -6.92 -22.99
C VAL A 247 -9.77 -8.01 -23.90
N GLY A 248 -10.43 -8.27 -25.05
CA GLY A 248 -9.97 -9.27 -26.02
C GLY A 248 -8.60 -8.95 -26.62
N VAL A 249 -8.37 -7.70 -27.03
CA VAL A 249 -7.10 -7.26 -27.64
C VAL A 249 -5.98 -7.27 -26.60
N VAL A 250 -6.24 -6.77 -25.38
CA VAL A 250 -5.27 -6.80 -24.28
C VAL A 250 -4.93 -8.24 -23.90
N ARG A 251 -5.93 -9.14 -23.78
CA ARG A 251 -5.70 -10.57 -23.53
C ARG A 251 -4.81 -11.20 -24.60
N ASN A 252 -5.13 -11.02 -25.87
CA ASN A 252 -4.35 -11.61 -26.97
C ASN A 252 -2.91 -11.11 -26.95
N SER A 253 -2.73 -9.81 -26.67
CA SER A 253 -1.42 -9.20 -26.53
C SER A 253 -0.66 -9.64 -25.26
N TYR A 254 -1.33 -10.22 -24.28
CA TYR A 254 -0.76 -10.69 -23.02
C TYR A 254 -0.62 -12.22 -23.00
N SER A 255 -1.03 -12.93 -24.06
CA SER A 255 -1.21 -14.39 -24.05
C SER A 255 0.03 -15.19 -23.58
N HIS A 256 1.23 -14.69 -23.83
CA HIS A 256 2.47 -15.31 -23.37
C HIS A 256 2.94 -14.85 -21.98
N GLY A 257 2.41 -13.73 -21.46
CA GLY A 257 2.74 -13.16 -20.16
C GLY A 257 4.21 -12.77 -19.99
N GLN A 258 4.95 -12.64 -21.09
CA GLN A 258 6.38 -12.35 -21.10
C GLN A 258 6.61 -10.85 -21.20
N TRP A 259 7.40 -10.31 -20.28
CA TRP A 259 7.76 -8.88 -20.29
C TRP A 259 8.87 -8.53 -21.29
N ASP A 260 9.46 -9.54 -21.95
CA ASP A 260 10.47 -9.37 -22.99
C ASP A 260 9.87 -9.26 -24.40
N CYS A 261 8.54 -9.20 -24.51
CA CYS A 261 7.88 -8.96 -25.78
C CYS A 261 8.24 -7.59 -26.38
N SER A 262 8.02 -7.47 -27.69
CA SER A 262 8.15 -6.21 -28.43
C SER A 262 7.15 -5.16 -27.94
N ASP A 263 7.44 -3.89 -28.20
CA ASP A 263 6.55 -2.74 -27.96
C ASP A 263 5.20 -2.82 -28.71
N THR A 264 5.11 -3.70 -29.70
CA THR A 264 3.84 -4.07 -30.34
C THR A 264 2.91 -4.85 -29.40
N GLU A 265 3.38 -5.39 -28.28
CA GLU A 265 2.55 -5.98 -27.24
C GLU A 265 2.39 -5.00 -26.06
N ILE A 266 1.26 -5.07 -25.35
CA ILE A 266 0.92 -4.15 -24.27
C ILE A 266 2.01 -4.14 -23.18
N LEU A 267 2.51 -5.31 -22.76
CA LEU A 267 3.57 -5.37 -21.75
C LEU A 267 4.88 -4.73 -22.24
N GLY A 268 5.20 -4.92 -23.52
CA GLY A 268 6.35 -4.31 -24.17
C GLY A 268 6.22 -2.80 -24.26
N ALA A 269 5.00 -2.27 -24.45
CA ALA A 269 4.76 -0.83 -24.42
C ALA A 269 4.77 -0.26 -22.99
N LEU A 270 4.20 -0.97 -22.02
CA LEU A 270 4.14 -0.50 -20.63
C LEU A 270 5.52 -0.40 -19.98
N LYS A 271 6.47 -1.27 -20.34
CA LYS A 271 7.84 -1.25 -19.79
C LYS A 271 8.64 -0.01 -20.22
N GLU A 272 8.19 0.74 -21.23
CA GLU A 272 8.79 2.03 -21.61
C GLU A 272 8.49 3.13 -20.58
N SER A 273 7.46 2.93 -19.74
CA SER A 273 7.19 3.82 -18.63
C SER A 273 8.22 3.66 -17.51
N ARG A 274 8.82 4.76 -17.05
CA ARG A 274 9.72 4.80 -15.88
C ARG A 274 9.09 4.29 -14.59
N ALA A 275 7.75 4.24 -14.54
CA ALA A 275 7.02 3.68 -13.41
C ALA A 275 6.97 2.14 -13.41
N VAL A 276 7.36 1.47 -14.51
CA VAL A 276 7.42 0.01 -14.61
C VAL A 276 8.88 -0.46 -14.65
N LYS A 277 9.71 0.15 -15.51
CA LYS A 277 11.14 -0.13 -15.62
C LYS A 277 11.94 1.08 -15.15
N VAL A 278 12.77 0.89 -14.13
CA VAL A 278 13.61 1.96 -13.60
C VAL A 278 14.78 2.25 -14.55
N ASN A 279 15.12 3.54 -14.71
CA ASN A 279 16.19 4.01 -15.60
C ASN A 279 17.54 4.18 -14.85
N GLY A 280 18.56 4.66 -15.58
CA GLY A 280 19.87 4.98 -15.01
C GLY A 280 20.66 3.72 -14.65
N ARG A 281 21.29 3.70 -13.48
CA ARG A 281 22.11 2.55 -13.04
C ARG A 281 21.32 1.24 -12.89
N TYR A 282 20.01 1.30 -12.71
CA TYR A 282 19.11 0.14 -12.61
C TYR A 282 18.42 -0.24 -13.91
N SER A 283 18.87 0.34 -15.03
CA SER A 283 18.42 -0.09 -16.35
C SER A 283 18.72 -1.58 -16.61
N SER A 284 19.79 -2.10 -15.99
CA SER A 284 20.05 -3.54 -15.85
C SER A 284 19.43 -4.08 -14.57
N VAL A 285 18.71 -5.20 -14.70
CA VAL A 285 18.05 -5.91 -13.60
C VAL A 285 19.07 -6.52 -12.63
N GLU A 286 20.30 -6.78 -13.07
CA GLU A 286 21.38 -7.29 -12.21
C GLU A 286 21.80 -6.30 -11.12
N HIS A 287 21.59 -5.00 -11.33
CA HIS A 287 21.88 -3.96 -10.34
C HIS A 287 20.71 -3.72 -9.37
N THR A 288 19.65 -4.53 -9.42
CA THR A 288 18.48 -4.37 -8.56
C THR A 288 18.86 -4.55 -7.09
N PRO A 289 18.59 -3.58 -6.20
CA PRO A 289 18.98 -3.69 -4.79
C PRO A 289 18.29 -4.84 -4.06
N LYS A 290 19.01 -5.51 -3.16
CA LYS A 290 18.52 -6.66 -2.40
C LYS A 290 17.28 -6.33 -1.58
N GLU A 291 17.24 -5.15 -0.98
CA GLU A 291 16.13 -4.66 -0.16
C GLU A 291 14.84 -4.52 -0.98
N PHE A 292 14.96 -4.17 -2.26
CA PHE A 292 13.84 -4.16 -3.17
C PHE A 292 13.40 -5.57 -3.55
N VAL A 293 14.32 -6.50 -3.83
CA VAL A 293 13.99 -7.92 -4.08
C VAL A 293 13.25 -8.54 -2.90
N GLU A 294 13.74 -8.30 -1.70
CA GLU A 294 13.10 -8.81 -0.50
C GLU A 294 11.72 -8.15 -0.26
N LEU A 295 11.49 -6.86 -0.61
CA LEU A 295 10.14 -6.23 -0.62
C LEU A 295 9.22 -6.89 -1.65
N LEU A 296 9.73 -7.18 -2.84
CA LEU A 296 8.99 -7.90 -3.87
C LEU A 296 8.52 -9.26 -3.35
N CYS A 297 9.32 -9.95 -2.53
CA CYS A 297 9.03 -11.30 -2.05
C CYS A 297 8.19 -11.32 -0.77
N ALA A 298 8.55 -10.52 0.22
CA ALA A 298 7.99 -10.55 1.58
C ALA A 298 6.87 -9.51 1.80
N GLY A 299 6.67 -8.58 0.87
CA GLY A 299 5.71 -7.50 1.01
C GLY A 299 6.26 -6.30 1.77
N ALA A 300 5.35 -5.42 2.16
CA ALA A 300 5.69 -4.13 2.73
C ALA A 300 6.41 -4.27 4.09
N ARG A 301 7.51 -3.53 4.27
CA ARG A 301 8.35 -3.58 5.48
C ARG A 301 9.21 -2.33 5.63
N PRO A 302 9.82 -2.09 6.81
CA PRO A 302 10.76 -0.99 6.98
C PRO A 302 11.96 -1.12 6.02
N ILE A 303 12.49 0.03 5.60
CA ILE A 303 13.71 0.10 4.79
C ILE A 303 14.71 0.99 5.52
N GLY A 304 15.97 0.53 5.61
CA GLY A 304 17.07 1.30 6.17
C GLY A 304 17.24 2.65 5.47
N GLN A 305 17.56 3.69 6.24
CA GLN A 305 17.62 5.07 5.76
C GLN A 305 18.59 5.24 4.57
N ASP A 306 19.73 4.52 4.60
CA ASP A 306 20.79 4.62 3.59
C ASP A 306 20.32 4.28 2.16
N ILE A 307 19.46 3.27 2.02
CA ILE A 307 18.95 2.79 0.72
C ILE A 307 17.53 3.30 0.42
N ARG A 308 16.80 3.78 1.43
CA ARG A 308 15.43 4.30 1.31
C ARG A 308 15.33 5.46 0.32
N ARG A 309 16.25 6.42 0.40
CA ARG A 309 16.34 7.52 -0.56
C ARG A 309 16.49 6.99 -1.98
N GLU A 310 17.47 6.12 -2.15
CA GLU A 310 17.85 5.53 -3.42
C GLU A 310 16.67 4.80 -4.08
N LEU A 311 15.96 3.96 -3.34
CA LEU A 311 14.79 3.24 -3.86
C LEU A 311 13.61 4.15 -4.17
N THR A 312 13.39 5.22 -3.39
CA THR A 312 12.25 6.13 -3.59
C THR A 312 12.46 7.07 -4.77
N ILE A 313 13.65 7.67 -4.93
CA ILE A 313 13.97 8.56 -6.07
C ILE A 313 13.89 7.80 -7.39
N ASN A 314 14.39 6.57 -7.41
CA ASN A 314 14.39 5.74 -8.60
C ASN A 314 13.01 5.11 -8.90
N GLY A 315 12.04 5.24 -7.99
CA GLY A 315 10.66 4.82 -8.22
C GLY A 315 10.38 3.35 -7.92
N PHE A 316 11.28 2.64 -7.23
CA PHE A 316 11.06 1.26 -6.82
C PHE A 316 9.98 1.14 -5.75
N VAL A 317 10.01 2.04 -4.77
CA VAL A 317 9.22 1.92 -3.53
C VAL A 317 8.54 3.23 -3.16
N LEU A 318 7.45 3.09 -2.40
CA LEU A 318 6.73 4.19 -1.78
C LEU A 318 6.40 3.86 -0.33
N PRO A 319 6.26 4.85 0.55
CA PRO A 319 5.66 4.63 1.87
C PRO A 319 4.33 3.88 1.74
N LYS A 320 4.08 2.92 2.63
CA LYS A 320 2.78 2.28 2.75
C LYS A 320 1.80 3.28 3.36
N TYR A 321 0.59 3.30 2.81
CA TYR A 321 -0.49 4.17 3.22
C TYR A 321 -1.81 3.41 2.96
N ASP A 322 -2.79 3.61 3.85
CA ASP A 322 -3.99 2.76 3.94
C ASP A 322 -5.27 3.43 3.40
N SER A 323 -5.23 4.73 3.06
CA SER A 323 -6.42 5.46 2.58
C SER A 323 -6.50 5.48 1.05
N ALA A 324 -7.73 5.54 0.54
CA ALA A 324 -8.02 5.78 -0.87
C ALA A 324 -8.11 7.28 -1.21
N GLU A 325 -7.88 8.16 -0.22
CA GLU A 325 -7.84 9.61 -0.43
C GLU A 325 -6.71 10.02 -1.38
N GLU A 326 -6.97 11.07 -2.17
CA GLU A 326 -5.97 11.61 -3.09
C GLU A 326 -4.74 12.16 -2.34
N LEU A 327 -4.94 12.90 -1.26
CA LEU A 327 -3.90 13.51 -0.43
C LEU A 327 -3.98 12.96 1.00
N GLN A 328 -3.22 11.91 1.27
CA GLN A 328 -3.19 11.28 2.58
C GLN A 328 -2.08 11.87 3.45
N LYS A 329 -2.42 12.40 4.62
CA LYS A 329 -1.41 12.84 5.59
C LYS A 329 -0.59 11.63 6.05
N LEU A 330 0.74 11.71 5.92
CA LEU A 330 1.64 10.62 6.27
C LEU A 330 2.96 11.16 6.81
N ASN A 331 3.34 10.72 8.01
CA ASN A 331 4.63 11.09 8.59
C ASN A 331 5.71 10.06 8.22
N TRP A 332 6.43 10.29 7.13
CA TRP A 332 7.48 9.37 6.67
C TRP A 332 8.84 9.51 7.37
N THR A 333 8.94 10.36 8.40
CA THR A 333 10.14 10.39 9.27
C THR A 333 10.01 9.44 10.46
N ASN A 334 8.93 8.66 10.53
CA ASN A 334 8.82 7.56 11.47
C ASN A 334 9.67 6.37 10.96
N ASP A 335 10.56 5.85 11.80
CA ASP A 335 11.43 4.71 11.45
C ASP A 335 10.67 3.39 11.32
N ASP A 336 9.50 3.27 11.96
CA ASP A 336 8.60 2.12 11.80
C ASP A 336 7.78 2.17 10.50
N LEU A 337 7.96 3.22 9.68
CA LEU A 337 7.21 3.36 8.44
C LEU A 337 7.57 2.21 7.48
N HIS A 338 6.56 1.43 7.13
CA HIS A 338 6.69 0.40 6.13
C HIS A 338 6.67 1.02 4.73
N TYR A 339 7.46 0.45 3.84
CA TYR A 339 7.47 0.79 2.43
C TYR A 339 6.93 -0.38 1.62
N LYS A 340 6.25 -0.09 0.51
CA LYS A 340 5.73 -1.05 -0.45
C LYS A 340 6.33 -0.81 -1.82
N VAL A 341 6.25 -1.81 -2.69
CA VAL A 341 6.55 -1.66 -4.12
C VAL A 341 5.65 -0.56 -4.69
N ALA A 342 6.21 0.32 -5.54
CA ALA A 342 5.52 1.54 -5.95
C ALA A 342 4.19 1.27 -6.68
N ASN A 343 4.12 0.22 -7.50
CA ASN A 343 2.89 -0.24 -8.14
C ASN A 343 2.96 -1.73 -8.53
N PRO A 344 1.80 -2.39 -8.76
CA PRO A 344 1.76 -3.82 -9.08
C PRO A 344 2.43 -4.22 -10.41
N LEU A 345 2.41 -3.36 -11.43
CA LEU A 345 3.01 -3.67 -12.74
C LEU A 345 4.53 -3.67 -12.67
N LEU A 346 5.13 -2.76 -11.90
CA LEU A 346 6.55 -2.79 -11.56
C LEU A 346 6.90 -4.08 -10.81
N ALA A 347 6.06 -4.52 -9.86
CA ALA A 347 6.27 -5.79 -9.16
C ALA A 347 6.28 -7.00 -10.10
N ALA A 348 5.31 -7.05 -11.02
CA ALA A 348 5.20 -8.10 -12.02
C ALA A 348 6.39 -8.10 -12.99
N TYR A 349 6.81 -6.94 -13.49
CA TYR A 349 7.98 -6.79 -14.36
C TYR A 349 9.25 -7.30 -13.68
N TYR A 350 9.59 -6.79 -12.49
CA TYR A 350 10.83 -7.18 -11.82
C TYR A 350 10.82 -8.63 -11.36
N ARG A 351 9.69 -9.17 -10.91
CA ARG A 351 9.61 -10.62 -10.58
C ARG A 351 9.88 -11.49 -11.80
N PHE A 352 9.35 -11.14 -12.96
CA PHE A 352 9.62 -11.86 -14.20
C PHE A 352 11.10 -11.76 -14.57
N GLN A 353 11.67 -10.56 -14.57
CA GLN A 353 13.04 -10.33 -15.00
C GLN A 353 14.08 -10.93 -14.04
N LEU A 354 13.89 -10.79 -12.73
CA LEU A 354 14.79 -11.39 -11.73
C LEU A 354 14.75 -12.91 -11.78
N LYS A 355 13.59 -13.52 -12.04
CA LYS A 355 13.47 -14.97 -12.25
C LYS A 355 14.23 -15.40 -13.49
N LYS A 356 14.10 -14.67 -14.59
CA LYS A 356 14.71 -15.00 -15.88
C LYS A 356 16.23 -14.79 -15.86
N THR A 357 16.69 -13.64 -15.40
CA THR A 357 18.08 -13.18 -15.54
C THR A 357 18.94 -13.57 -14.34
N CYS A 358 18.38 -13.50 -13.12
CA CYS A 358 19.11 -13.74 -11.89
C CYS A 358 18.75 -15.07 -11.21
N GLY A 359 17.89 -15.88 -11.84
CA GLY A 359 17.45 -17.16 -11.30
C GLY A 359 16.68 -17.06 -9.98
N LEU A 360 15.98 -15.95 -9.73
CA LEU A 360 15.19 -15.77 -8.51
C LEU A 360 14.21 -16.93 -8.31
N GLN A 361 14.40 -17.68 -7.22
CA GLN A 361 13.49 -18.75 -6.79
C GLN A 361 12.69 -18.27 -5.58
N LEU A 362 11.36 -18.32 -5.69
CA LEU A 362 10.47 -18.03 -4.58
C LEU A 362 10.20 -19.33 -3.83
N GLN A 363 10.71 -19.43 -2.61
CA GLN A 363 10.30 -20.48 -1.70
C GLN A 363 9.13 -19.97 -0.86
N PHE A 364 7.96 -20.53 -1.12
CA PHE A 364 6.83 -20.35 -0.23
C PHE A 364 7.01 -21.28 0.96
N LEU A 365 6.97 -20.71 2.17
CA LEU A 365 6.81 -21.46 3.39
C LEU A 365 5.31 -21.47 3.70
N PRO A 366 4.55 -22.48 3.21
CA PRO A 366 3.10 -22.49 3.37
C PRO A 366 2.78 -22.57 4.87
N SER A 367 2.35 -21.45 5.44
CA SER A 367 1.71 -21.47 6.74
C SER A 367 0.31 -22.07 6.60
N ARG A 368 -0.12 -22.78 7.64
CA ARG A 368 -1.43 -23.43 7.67
C ARG A 368 -2.54 -22.37 7.62
N PRO A 369 -3.43 -22.40 6.61
CA PRO A 369 -4.57 -21.49 6.58
C PRO A 369 -5.54 -21.80 7.70
N GLU A 370 -6.19 -20.77 8.24
CA GLU A 370 -7.17 -20.97 9.32
C GLU A 370 -8.52 -21.49 8.82
N ASN A 371 -8.89 -21.13 7.58
CA ASN A 371 -10.18 -21.41 6.98
C ASN A 371 -10.14 -21.19 5.45
N CYS A 372 -11.26 -21.44 4.76
CA CYS A 372 -11.36 -21.29 3.30
C CYS A 372 -11.14 -19.85 2.82
N ALA A 373 -11.61 -18.85 3.58
CA ALA A 373 -11.36 -17.44 3.25
C ALA A 373 -9.87 -17.09 3.36
N ASP A 374 -9.17 -17.53 4.41
CA ASP A 374 -7.72 -17.35 4.54
C ASP A 374 -6.95 -18.03 3.38
N LEU A 375 -7.36 -19.25 3.00
CA LEU A 375 -6.76 -19.95 1.85
C LEU A 375 -6.93 -19.16 0.53
N LEU A 376 -8.12 -18.60 0.27
CA LEU A 376 -8.35 -17.76 -0.90
C LEU A 376 -7.54 -16.46 -0.84
N MET A 377 -7.47 -15.80 0.31
CA MET A 377 -6.71 -14.55 0.50
C MET A 377 -5.22 -14.69 0.20
N ARG A 378 -4.67 -15.91 0.29
CA ARG A 378 -3.29 -16.22 -0.10
C ARG A 378 -3.11 -16.34 -1.61
N ALA A 379 -4.15 -16.73 -2.34
CA ALA A 379 -4.15 -16.86 -3.79
C ALA A 379 -4.47 -15.54 -4.50
N LEU A 380 -5.40 -14.73 -3.99
CA LEU A 380 -5.87 -13.49 -4.63
C LEU A 380 -4.76 -12.53 -5.10
N PRO A 381 -3.65 -12.31 -4.35
CA PRO A 381 -2.56 -11.42 -4.79
C PRO A 381 -1.91 -11.84 -6.11
N TYR A 382 -2.06 -13.12 -6.51
CA TYR A 382 -1.50 -13.70 -7.74
C TYR A 382 -2.54 -13.88 -8.85
N LEU A 383 -3.81 -13.53 -8.60
CA LEU A 383 -4.89 -13.60 -9.59
C LEU A 383 -5.01 -12.29 -10.39
N PHE A 384 -3.89 -11.82 -10.92
CA PHE A 384 -3.85 -10.68 -11.83
C PHE A 384 -4.52 -11.01 -13.17
N PHE A 385 -4.89 -9.97 -13.94
CA PHE A 385 -5.62 -10.08 -15.22
C PHE A 385 -5.20 -11.28 -16.07
N SER A 386 -3.91 -11.41 -16.39
CA SER A 386 -3.49 -12.47 -17.27
C SER A 386 -3.63 -13.85 -16.65
N LYS A 387 -3.46 -14.01 -15.33
CA LYS A 387 -3.61 -15.31 -14.68
C LYS A 387 -5.05 -15.82 -14.76
N VAL A 388 -6.03 -14.92 -14.68
CA VAL A 388 -7.45 -15.29 -14.74
C VAL A 388 -7.93 -15.46 -16.17
N VAL A 389 -7.40 -14.65 -17.10
CA VAL A 389 -7.88 -14.57 -18.48
C VAL A 389 -7.03 -15.42 -19.46
N SER A 390 -5.86 -15.95 -19.08
CA SER A 390 -4.98 -16.76 -19.96
C SER A 390 -5.48 -18.17 -20.26
N PHE A 391 -6.48 -18.69 -19.55
CA PHE A 391 -6.98 -20.05 -19.82
C PHE A 391 -7.74 -20.09 -21.15
N GLU A 392 -7.40 -21.05 -22.01
CA GLU A 392 -7.80 -21.26 -23.43
C GLU A 392 -9.33 -21.42 -23.66
N GLY A 393 -10.11 -20.41 -23.28
CA GLY A 393 -11.50 -20.24 -23.70
C GLY A 393 -11.58 -19.29 -24.88
N ASP A 394 -12.31 -19.71 -25.92
CA ASP A 394 -12.64 -18.95 -27.13
C ASP A 394 -13.07 -17.51 -26.81
N VAL A 395 -12.73 -16.56 -27.70
CA VAL A 395 -12.87 -15.09 -27.52
C VAL A 395 -14.32 -14.66 -27.28
N SER A 396 -15.28 -15.55 -27.57
CA SER A 396 -16.72 -15.43 -27.37
C SER A 396 -17.20 -15.69 -25.92
N GLN A 397 -16.32 -16.13 -25.01
CA GLN A 397 -16.70 -16.67 -23.68
C GLN A 397 -16.45 -15.76 -22.47
N LEU A 398 -16.40 -14.43 -22.63
CA LEU A 398 -16.69 -13.58 -21.46
C LEU A 398 -18.16 -13.79 -21.11
N ALA A 399 -18.47 -14.04 -19.83
CA ALA A 399 -19.86 -14.14 -19.40
C ALA A 399 -20.61 -12.85 -19.76
N LYS A 400 -21.93 -12.91 -20.01
CA LYS A 400 -22.77 -11.70 -20.11
C LYS A 400 -22.45 -10.77 -18.94
N GLY A 401 -21.76 -9.66 -19.22
CA GLY A 401 -21.30 -8.71 -18.20
C GLY A 401 -19.79 -8.56 -18.01
N GLY A 402 -18.94 -9.18 -18.83
CA GLY A 402 -17.50 -8.83 -18.94
C GLY A 402 -16.55 -9.53 -17.95
N LEU A 403 -17.05 -10.46 -17.13
CA LEU A 403 -16.22 -11.25 -16.21
C LEU A 403 -15.82 -12.60 -16.83
N PRO A 404 -14.62 -13.13 -16.48
CA PRO A 404 -14.25 -14.51 -16.77
C PRO A 404 -15.28 -15.50 -16.23
N HIS A 405 -15.42 -16.65 -16.90
CA HIS A 405 -16.25 -17.74 -16.40
C HIS A 405 -15.72 -18.28 -15.08
N GLU A 406 -16.63 -18.72 -14.22
CA GLU A 406 -16.32 -19.35 -12.94
C GLU A 406 -15.25 -20.45 -13.06
N GLN A 407 -15.35 -21.33 -14.07
CA GLN A 407 -14.34 -22.35 -14.33
C GLN A 407 -12.93 -21.79 -14.56
N GLN A 408 -12.79 -20.63 -15.22
CA GLN A 408 -11.49 -19.97 -15.42
C GLN A 408 -10.93 -19.48 -14.08
N TYR A 409 -11.77 -18.95 -13.20
CA TYR A 409 -11.36 -18.59 -11.84
C TYR A 409 -10.93 -19.82 -11.04
N ASN A 410 -11.70 -20.90 -11.09
CA ASN A 410 -11.40 -22.13 -10.36
C ASN A 410 -10.02 -22.65 -10.79
N GLN A 411 -9.76 -22.70 -12.10
CA GLN A 411 -8.46 -23.09 -12.66
C GLN A 411 -7.33 -22.13 -12.27
N ALA A 412 -7.57 -20.82 -12.32
CA ALA A 412 -6.58 -19.81 -11.91
C ALA A 412 -6.22 -19.95 -10.42
N ILE A 413 -7.21 -20.12 -9.55
CA ILE A 413 -7.02 -20.33 -8.12
C ILE A 413 -6.22 -21.61 -7.87
N LEU A 414 -6.58 -22.74 -8.49
CA LEU A 414 -5.82 -24.00 -8.35
C LEU A 414 -4.38 -23.87 -8.83
N SER A 415 -4.15 -23.23 -9.97
CA SER A 415 -2.81 -22.99 -10.51
C SER A 415 -1.97 -22.16 -9.54
N VAL A 416 -2.51 -21.05 -9.03
CA VAL A 416 -1.82 -20.21 -8.04
C VAL A 416 -1.55 -20.97 -6.74
N LEU A 417 -2.53 -21.68 -6.21
CA LEU A 417 -2.37 -22.45 -4.97
C LEU A 417 -1.25 -23.49 -5.10
N THR A 418 -1.13 -24.12 -6.28
CA THR A 418 -0.03 -25.03 -6.60
C THR A 418 1.32 -24.30 -6.64
N GLU A 419 1.38 -23.13 -7.31
CA GLU A 419 2.59 -22.31 -7.41
C GLU A 419 3.10 -21.81 -6.05
N ILE A 420 2.19 -21.52 -5.11
CA ILE A 420 2.55 -21.09 -3.76
C ILE A 420 2.76 -22.25 -2.78
N GLY A 421 2.86 -23.48 -3.28
CA GLY A 421 3.29 -24.65 -2.51
C GLY A 421 2.17 -25.45 -1.82
N TYR A 422 0.89 -25.11 -2.04
CA TYR A 422 -0.22 -25.97 -1.63
C TYR A 422 -0.41 -27.11 -2.62
N LYS A 423 -1.12 -28.16 -2.19
CA LYS A 423 -1.40 -29.34 -3.02
C LYS A 423 -2.91 -29.46 -3.27
N PRO A 424 -3.46 -28.74 -4.26
CA PRO A 424 -4.81 -29.01 -4.71
C PRO A 424 -4.91 -30.42 -5.28
N PHE A 425 -6.07 -31.04 -5.11
CA PHE A 425 -6.33 -32.36 -5.67
C PHE A 425 -7.77 -32.42 -6.17
N ALA A 426 -8.01 -33.22 -7.22
CA ALA A 426 -9.35 -33.60 -7.59
C ALA A 426 -9.73 -34.87 -6.81
N PRO A 427 -10.90 -34.94 -6.19
CA PRO A 427 -11.34 -36.18 -5.58
C PRO A 427 -11.56 -37.24 -6.67
N GLN A 428 -11.26 -38.50 -6.36
CA GLN A 428 -11.65 -39.62 -7.22
C GLN A 428 -13.17 -39.75 -7.13
N SER A 429 -13.91 -39.28 -8.13
CA SER A 429 -15.35 -39.51 -8.21
C SER A 429 -15.58 -40.95 -8.64
N SER A 430 -15.84 -41.83 -7.67
CA SER A 430 -16.10 -43.25 -7.92
C SER A 430 -17.61 -43.53 -8.01
N THR A 431 -18.45 -42.69 -7.40
CA THR A 431 -19.91 -42.80 -7.42
C THR A 431 -20.63 -41.45 -7.47
N GLU A 432 -21.92 -41.44 -7.84
CA GLU A 432 -22.78 -40.24 -7.82
C GLU A 432 -22.97 -39.60 -6.42
N GLY A 433 -22.69 -40.35 -5.35
CA GLY A 433 -22.79 -39.89 -3.95
C GLY A 433 -21.61 -39.07 -3.44
N ASP A 434 -20.48 -39.10 -4.15
CA ASP A 434 -19.22 -38.52 -3.68
C ASP A 434 -19.26 -36.98 -3.79
N GLY A 435 -19.91 -36.46 -4.83
CA GLY A 435 -19.91 -35.04 -5.21
C GLY A 435 -18.54 -34.55 -5.71
N LYS A 436 -18.51 -33.45 -6.48
CA LYS A 436 -17.29 -32.95 -7.13
C LYS A 436 -17.06 -31.47 -6.82
N PRO A 437 -16.37 -31.14 -5.71
CA PRO A 437 -16.09 -29.76 -5.38
C PRO A 437 -15.19 -29.09 -6.42
N ASP A 438 -15.41 -27.81 -6.62
CA ASP A 438 -14.60 -27.00 -7.54
C ASP A 438 -13.15 -26.87 -7.08
N LEU A 439 -12.93 -26.70 -5.78
CA LEU A 439 -11.62 -26.56 -5.17
C LEU A 439 -11.50 -27.50 -3.98
N MET A 440 -10.49 -28.37 -4.00
CA MET A 440 -10.08 -29.14 -2.81
C MET A 440 -8.59 -29.03 -2.61
N VAL A 441 -8.18 -28.78 -1.36
CA VAL A 441 -6.76 -28.71 -0.96
C VAL A 441 -6.57 -29.49 0.32
N LYS A 442 -5.57 -30.37 0.35
CA LYS A 442 -5.15 -31.08 1.56
C LYS A 442 -3.91 -30.38 2.13
N ILE A 443 -4.01 -29.92 3.37
CA ILE A 443 -2.93 -29.23 4.08
C ILE A 443 -2.76 -29.94 5.42
N CYS A 444 -1.62 -30.59 5.61
CA CYS A 444 -1.41 -31.56 6.70
C CYS A 444 -2.50 -32.65 6.64
N GLU A 445 -3.29 -32.82 7.70
CA GLU A 445 -4.43 -33.74 7.77
C GLU A 445 -5.79 -33.05 7.63
N GLU A 446 -5.82 -31.78 7.20
CA GLU A 446 -7.06 -31.02 7.04
C GLU A 446 -7.42 -30.86 5.58
N THR A 447 -8.71 -31.07 5.29
CA THR A 447 -9.27 -30.85 3.96
C THR A 447 -10.02 -29.53 3.93
N PHE A 448 -9.64 -28.69 2.98
CA PHE A 448 -10.32 -27.45 2.63
C PHE A 448 -11.12 -27.71 1.36
N VAL A 449 -12.42 -27.47 1.41
CA VAL A 449 -13.32 -27.66 0.27
C VAL A 449 -14.05 -26.36 -0.01
N MET A 450 -14.00 -25.93 -1.27
CA MET A 450 -14.73 -24.78 -1.74
C MET A 450 -15.49 -25.03 -3.03
N GLU A 451 -16.62 -24.33 -3.15
CA GLU A 451 -17.51 -24.38 -4.30
C GLU A 451 -17.71 -22.96 -4.84
N GLY A 452 -17.58 -22.78 -6.16
CA GLY A 452 -17.94 -21.57 -6.84
C GLY A 452 -19.46 -21.46 -6.99
N ALA A 453 -19.99 -20.24 -6.90
CA ALA A 453 -21.42 -19.97 -7.06
C ALA A 453 -21.65 -18.70 -7.89
N LYS A 454 -22.34 -18.83 -9.04
CA LYS A 454 -22.69 -17.68 -9.90
C LYS A 454 -23.89 -16.87 -9.39
N LYS A 455 -24.95 -17.50 -8.88
CA LYS A 455 -26.21 -16.81 -8.50
C LYS A 455 -27.01 -17.48 -7.37
N GLN A 456 -26.97 -18.80 -7.24
CA GLN A 456 -27.83 -19.55 -6.30
C GLN A 456 -27.02 -20.15 -5.15
N ILE A 457 -26.41 -19.31 -4.30
CA ILE A 457 -25.61 -19.77 -3.15
C ILE A 457 -26.35 -20.83 -2.31
N LYS A 458 -27.67 -20.69 -2.12
CA LYS A 458 -28.50 -21.65 -1.38
C LYS A 458 -28.42 -23.08 -1.93
N GLU A 459 -28.37 -23.25 -3.24
CA GLU A 459 -28.28 -24.59 -3.87
C GLU A 459 -26.90 -25.21 -3.65
N HIS A 460 -25.84 -24.40 -3.73
CA HIS A 460 -24.47 -24.84 -3.45
C HIS A 460 -24.28 -25.18 -1.96
N LEU A 461 -24.86 -24.42 -1.05
CA LEU A 461 -24.84 -24.71 0.39
C LEU A 461 -25.44 -26.09 0.72
N GLY A 462 -26.49 -26.51 0.01
CA GLY A 462 -27.08 -27.84 0.16
C GLY A 462 -26.10 -28.99 -0.15
N ARG A 463 -25.14 -28.77 -1.05
CA ARG A 463 -24.13 -29.79 -1.44
C ARG A 463 -23.24 -30.19 -0.27
N PHE A 464 -22.94 -29.24 0.63
CA PHE A 464 -22.07 -29.46 1.79
C PHE A 464 -22.65 -30.39 2.85
N ASN A 465 -23.97 -30.58 2.84
CA ASN A 465 -24.65 -31.53 3.72
C ASN A 465 -24.96 -32.85 3.01
N LYS A 466 -25.06 -32.84 1.68
CA LYS A 466 -25.52 -33.97 0.86
C LYS A 466 -24.41 -34.93 0.45
N TYR A 467 -23.26 -34.42 0.02
CA TYR A 467 -22.22 -35.22 -0.65
C TYR A 467 -21.00 -35.46 0.25
N GLU A 468 -20.42 -36.66 0.20
CA GLU A 468 -19.36 -37.09 1.13
C GLU A 468 -18.10 -36.22 1.05
N ASN A 469 -17.64 -35.89 -0.15
CA ASN A 469 -16.42 -35.08 -0.34
C ASN A 469 -16.54 -33.68 0.28
N TYR A 470 -17.75 -33.14 0.40
CA TYR A 470 -18.00 -31.85 1.04
C TYR A 470 -18.25 -32.00 2.54
N LYS A 471 -19.04 -33.01 2.94
CA LYS A 471 -19.47 -33.22 4.32
C LYS A 471 -18.30 -33.50 5.25
N ASN A 472 -17.34 -34.30 4.78
CA ASN A 472 -16.18 -34.76 5.57
C ASN A 472 -15.04 -33.73 5.62
N ALA A 473 -15.15 -32.63 4.87
CA ALA A 473 -14.16 -31.58 4.90
C ALA A 473 -14.17 -30.83 6.24
N LYS A 474 -12.98 -30.55 6.78
CA LYS A 474 -12.85 -29.77 8.01
C LYS A 474 -13.20 -28.31 7.79
N HIS A 475 -12.78 -27.76 6.65
CA HIS A 475 -13.03 -26.37 6.28
C HIS A 475 -13.88 -26.33 5.01
N LYS A 476 -14.99 -25.59 5.09
CA LYS A 476 -16.02 -25.53 4.06
C LYS A 476 -16.26 -24.07 3.66
N GLY A 477 -16.24 -23.78 2.37
CA GLY A 477 -16.51 -22.44 1.84
C GLY A 477 -17.31 -22.45 0.56
N VAL A 478 -18.23 -21.50 0.39
CA VAL A 478 -18.81 -21.15 -0.91
C VAL A 478 -18.29 -19.76 -1.26
N TYR A 479 -17.74 -19.61 -2.45
CA TYR A 479 -17.38 -18.29 -2.96
C TYR A 479 -18.23 -17.90 -4.17
N MET A 480 -18.56 -16.63 -4.27
CA MET A 480 -19.21 -16.04 -5.44
C MET A 480 -18.34 -14.93 -6.00
N ILE A 481 -18.41 -14.73 -7.31
CA ILE A 481 -17.67 -13.67 -8.01
C ILE A 481 -18.68 -12.77 -8.71
N GLY A 482 -18.62 -11.47 -8.48
CA GLY A 482 -19.53 -10.52 -9.09
C GLY A 482 -18.92 -9.12 -9.25
N LYS A 483 -19.38 -8.37 -10.25
CA LYS A 483 -18.90 -7.01 -10.53
C LYS A 483 -19.57 -5.92 -9.68
N ASP A 484 -20.73 -6.23 -9.11
CA ASP A 484 -21.55 -5.29 -8.37
C ASP A 484 -21.33 -5.53 -6.87
N ASN A 485 -20.58 -4.62 -6.26
CA ASN A 485 -20.19 -4.70 -4.86
C ASN A 485 -21.39 -4.85 -3.93
N ASP A 486 -22.42 -4.03 -4.13
CA ASP A 486 -23.59 -3.99 -3.25
C ASP A 486 -24.42 -5.26 -3.39
N LYS A 487 -24.59 -5.77 -4.61
CA LYS A 487 -25.27 -7.05 -4.84
C LYS A 487 -24.50 -8.22 -4.23
N VAL A 488 -23.18 -8.25 -4.36
CA VAL A 488 -22.36 -9.32 -3.77
C VAL A 488 -22.42 -9.23 -2.24
N LEU A 489 -22.22 -8.05 -1.66
CA LEU A 489 -22.33 -7.83 -0.22
C LEU A 489 -23.70 -8.25 0.32
N GLN A 490 -24.79 -7.84 -0.33
CA GLN A 490 -26.16 -8.20 0.07
C GLN A 490 -26.39 -9.71 -0.01
N THR A 491 -25.84 -10.37 -1.03
CA THR A 491 -25.95 -11.83 -1.18
C THR A 491 -25.18 -12.55 -0.08
N VAL A 492 -23.97 -12.10 0.26
CA VAL A 492 -23.18 -12.64 1.39
C VAL A 492 -23.92 -12.42 2.71
N MET A 493 -24.51 -11.23 2.92
CA MET A 493 -25.24 -10.87 4.13
C MET A 493 -26.46 -11.76 4.37
N THR A 494 -27.27 -11.96 3.33
CA THR A 494 -28.54 -12.69 3.41
C THR A 494 -28.37 -14.20 3.37
N SER A 495 -27.20 -14.71 3.02
CA SER A 495 -26.92 -16.14 2.99
C SER A 495 -26.73 -16.72 4.40
N CYS A 496 -27.39 -17.84 4.68
CA CYS A 496 -27.23 -18.61 5.92
C CYS A 496 -26.34 -19.83 5.64
N GLY A 497 -25.03 -19.67 5.84
CA GLY A 497 -24.04 -20.71 5.54
C GLY A 497 -23.96 -21.86 6.56
N GLY A 498 -24.57 -21.74 7.74
CA GLY A 498 -24.44 -22.74 8.80
C GLY A 498 -22.98 -22.94 9.20
N ASP A 499 -22.42 -24.12 8.92
CA ASP A 499 -21.01 -24.48 9.11
C ASP A 499 -20.09 -24.10 7.93
N VAL A 500 -20.63 -23.51 6.87
CA VAL A 500 -19.92 -23.11 5.63
C VAL A 500 -19.66 -21.59 5.62
N GLN A 501 -18.43 -21.19 5.30
CA GLN A 501 -18.11 -19.77 5.07
C GLN A 501 -18.68 -19.28 3.75
N VAL A 502 -19.29 -18.08 3.74
CA VAL A 502 -19.76 -17.44 2.50
C VAL A 502 -18.83 -16.29 2.15
N ILE A 503 -18.24 -16.34 0.95
CA ILE A 503 -17.15 -15.47 0.51
C ILE A 503 -17.58 -14.76 -0.78
N GLY A 504 -17.73 -13.44 -0.74
CA GLY A 504 -17.98 -12.61 -1.92
C GLY A 504 -16.69 -12.02 -2.46
N LEU A 505 -16.38 -12.27 -3.73
CA LEU A 505 -15.23 -11.70 -4.42
C LEU A 505 -15.72 -10.70 -5.47
N VAL A 506 -15.24 -9.46 -5.36
CA VAL A 506 -15.57 -8.36 -6.27
C VAL A 506 -14.26 -7.87 -6.91
N PRO A 507 -13.85 -8.46 -8.05
CA PRO A 507 -12.71 -7.95 -8.80
C PRO A 507 -13.05 -6.57 -9.38
N ASN A 508 -12.06 -5.67 -9.45
CA ASN A 508 -12.19 -4.55 -10.37
C ASN A 508 -12.15 -5.05 -11.83
N ILE A 509 -12.54 -4.19 -12.77
CA ILE A 509 -12.71 -4.54 -14.18
C ILE A 509 -11.45 -5.13 -14.85
N ALA A 510 -10.26 -4.86 -14.30
CA ALA A 510 -8.98 -5.35 -14.79
C ALA A 510 -8.28 -6.36 -13.88
N HIS A 511 -8.95 -6.86 -12.83
CA HIS A 511 -8.40 -7.86 -11.89
C HIS A 511 -7.04 -7.46 -11.29
N THR A 512 -6.85 -6.17 -11.01
CA THR A 512 -5.67 -5.65 -10.30
C THR A 512 -5.91 -5.49 -8.80
N ALA A 513 -7.17 -5.58 -8.37
CA ALA A 513 -7.55 -5.68 -6.96
C ALA A 513 -8.91 -6.40 -6.81
N TYR A 514 -9.13 -6.96 -5.63
CA TYR A 514 -10.37 -7.62 -5.23
C TYR A 514 -10.89 -7.01 -3.93
N THR A 515 -12.18 -6.67 -3.89
CA THR A 515 -12.90 -6.48 -2.63
C THR A 515 -13.47 -7.83 -2.21
N VAL A 516 -13.22 -8.21 -0.96
CA VAL A 516 -13.55 -9.53 -0.41
C VAL A 516 -14.49 -9.34 0.77
N HIS A 517 -15.68 -9.91 0.70
CA HIS A 517 -16.64 -9.94 1.79
C HIS A 517 -16.69 -11.35 2.38
N VAL A 518 -16.45 -11.48 3.68
CA VAL A 518 -16.42 -12.78 4.36
C VAL A 518 -17.46 -12.79 5.46
N LYS A 519 -18.40 -13.74 5.37
CA LYS A 519 -19.29 -14.10 6.46
C LYS A 519 -18.83 -15.43 7.07
N SER A 520 -18.29 -15.34 8.28
CA SER A 520 -17.73 -16.49 8.98
C SER A 520 -18.81 -17.36 9.64
N LYS A 521 -18.44 -18.61 9.96
CA LYS A 521 -19.31 -19.60 10.60
C LYS A 521 -19.96 -19.03 11.86
N GLY A 522 -21.29 -19.06 11.92
CA GLY A 522 -22.08 -18.64 13.09
C GLY A 522 -22.03 -17.15 13.43
N ILE A 523 -21.41 -16.31 12.60
CA ILE A 523 -21.27 -14.86 12.82
C ILE A 523 -22.24 -14.11 11.88
N THR A 524 -22.93 -13.11 12.43
CA THR A 524 -23.84 -12.24 11.66
C THR A 524 -23.12 -11.07 10.99
N SER A 525 -21.97 -10.64 11.52
CA SER A 525 -21.15 -9.59 10.93
C SER A 525 -20.39 -10.08 9.68
N ILE A 526 -20.16 -9.14 8.77
CA ILE A 526 -19.39 -9.35 7.53
C ILE A 526 -18.09 -8.58 7.66
N ASN A 527 -16.98 -9.27 7.42
CA ASN A 527 -15.69 -8.62 7.31
C ASN A 527 -15.40 -8.30 5.84
N THR A 528 -15.08 -7.05 5.54
CA THR A 528 -14.74 -6.58 4.18
C THR A 528 -13.26 -6.24 4.10
N PHE A 529 -12.59 -6.74 3.07
CA PHE A 529 -11.16 -6.55 2.83
C PHE A 529 -10.93 -6.06 1.42
N ARG A 530 -9.90 -5.23 1.22
CA ARG A 530 -9.34 -4.95 -0.10
C ARG A 530 -8.02 -5.69 -0.26
N VAL A 531 -7.86 -6.40 -1.37
CA VAL A 531 -6.66 -7.16 -1.70
C VAL A 531 -6.15 -6.71 -3.06
N ASP A 532 -4.97 -6.10 -3.09
CA ASP A 532 -4.32 -5.73 -4.35
C ASP A 532 -3.57 -6.94 -4.92
N CYS A 533 -3.54 -7.05 -6.25
CA CYS A 533 -2.80 -8.10 -6.97
C CYS A 533 -1.34 -7.70 -7.18
N ASP A 534 -0.61 -7.59 -6.08
CA ASP A 534 0.80 -7.18 -6.02
C ASP A 534 1.77 -8.37 -5.97
N LEU A 535 1.26 -9.59 -6.15
CA LEU A 535 2.00 -10.85 -6.10
C LEU A 535 2.57 -11.18 -4.70
N VAL A 536 2.10 -10.52 -3.64
CA VAL A 536 2.52 -10.78 -2.26
C VAL A 536 1.43 -11.55 -1.52
N ALA A 537 1.71 -12.81 -1.15
CA ALA A 537 0.76 -13.63 -0.39
C ALA A 537 0.35 -12.95 0.94
N ARG A 538 -0.95 -13.00 1.26
CA ARG A 538 -1.52 -12.38 2.47
C ARG A 538 -2.24 -13.42 3.33
N ARG A 539 -2.16 -13.25 4.65
CA ARG A 539 -2.96 -14.00 5.63
C ARG A 539 -4.17 -13.17 6.06
N LEU A 540 -5.29 -13.84 6.27
CA LEU A 540 -6.49 -13.23 6.84
C LEU A 540 -6.46 -13.28 8.37
N VAL A 541 -6.74 -12.15 9.01
CA VAL A 541 -7.01 -12.07 10.46
C VAL A 541 -8.43 -11.54 10.64
N LEU A 542 -9.35 -12.40 11.04
CA LEU A 542 -10.75 -12.04 11.27
C LEU A 542 -10.87 -11.42 12.67
N LYS A 543 -11.10 -10.10 12.74
CA LYS A 543 -11.40 -9.43 14.01
C LYS A 543 -12.85 -9.73 14.38
N ALA A 544 -13.10 -10.40 15.51
CA ALA A 544 -14.43 -10.45 16.09
C ALA A 544 -14.79 -9.02 16.55
N HIS A 545 -15.97 -8.51 16.16
CA HIS A 545 -16.48 -7.27 16.73
C HIS A 545 -16.80 -7.52 18.22
N LEU A 546 -15.85 -7.16 19.09
CA LEU A 546 -16.15 -6.73 20.45
C LEU A 546 -16.31 -5.20 20.41
N PRO A 547 -17.25 -4.63 21.19
CA PRO A 547 -17.47 -3.18 21.21
C PRO A 547 -16.19 -2.44 21.61
N ASP A 548 -15.96 -1.31 20.93
CA ASP A 548 -14.80 -0.44 21.04
C ASP A 548 -14.24 -0.31 22.45
N GLN A 549 -13.07 -0.92 22.72
CA GLN A 549 -11.94 -0.31 23.42
C GLN A 549 -10.63 -1.01 22.99
N ALA A 550 -9.63 -0.18 22.67
CA ALA A 550 -8.22 -0.51 22.41
C ALA A 550 -7.90 -1.39 21.18
N GLN A 551 -7.48 -0.75 20.08
CA GLN A 551 -6.61 -1.39 19.08
C GLN A 551 -5.25 -0.71 19.09
N GLU A 552 -4.31 -1.32 19.81
CA GLU A 552 -2.89 -1.22 19.50
C GLU A 552 -2.42 -2.50 18.80
N LEU A 553 -1.54 -2.26 17.82
CA LEU A 553 -0.55 -3.10 17.14
C LEU A 553 -0.63 -4.62 17.23
N GLN A 554 -0.41 -5.27 16.09
CA GLN A 554 0.47 -6.44 16.05
C GLN A 554 1.08 -6.68 14.66
N GLY A 555 2.38 -6.42 14.56
CA GLY A 555 3.31 -7.18 13.72
C GLY A 555 3.94 -8.30 14.57
N ALA A 556 4.22 -9.44 13.98
CA ALA A 556 5.08 -10.48 14.57
C ALA A 556 6.46 -10.37 13.89
N THR A 557 7.61 -10.44 14.53
CA THR A 557 8.01 -11.01 15.84
C THR A 557 9.15 -10.18 16.43
N SER A 558 9.00 -9.68 17.67
CA SER A 558 10.11 -9.22 18.51
C SER A 558 10.16 -10.06 19.79
N THR A 559 11.38 -10.40 20.24
CA THR A 559 11.69 -11.09 21.50
C THR A 559 11.38 -10.17 22.69
N SER A 560 10.10 -9.94 22.97
CA SER A 560 9.65 -8.99 24.00
C SER A 560 9.07 -9.71 25.21
N VAL A 561 9.52 -9.34 26.41
CA VAL A 561 8.94 -9.82 27.68
C VAL A 561 7.96 -8.75 28.17
N TRP A 562 6.70 -9.14 28.30
CA TRP A 562 5.66 -8.26 28.84
C TRP A 562 5.53 -8.47 30.34
N VAL A 563 5.60 -7.38 31.10
CA VAL A 563 5.48 -7.41 32.55
C VAL A 563 4.31 -6.54 32.98
N ARG A 564 3.53 -7.02 33.96
CA ARG A 564 2.48 -6.26 34.60
C ARG A 564 2.65 -6.30 36.11
N GLU A 565 2.19 -5.25 36.77
CA GLU A 565 2.02 -5.26 38.21
C GLU A 565 0.74 -6.03 38.57
N LEU A 566 0.85 -6.97 39.51
CA LEU A 566 -0.33 -7.64 40.07
C LEU A 566 -0.82 -6.80 41.24
N ILE A 567 -2.08 -6.37 41.19
CA ILE A 567 -2.74 -5.71 42.32
C ILE A 567 -3.76 -6.69 42.90
N ARG A 568 -3.82 -6.82 44.22
CA ARG A 568 -4.86 -7.64 44.85
C ARG A 568 -6.22 -6.94 44.70
N GLU A 569 -7.30 -7.71 44.54
CA GLU A 569 -8.70 -7.20 44.47
C GLU A 569 -9.08 -6.23 45.62
N ASP A 570 -8.35 -6.20 46.75
CA ASP A 570 -8.58 -5.24 47.84
C ASP A 570 -8.04 -3.82 47.58
N GLY A 571 -7.45 -3.58 46.40
CA GLY A 571 -7.05 -2.26 45.92
C GLY A 571 -5.92 -1.59 46.71
N LYS A 572 -5.23 -2.33 47.58
CA LYS A 572 -4.13 -1.80 48.40
C LYS A 572 -2.77 -2.21 47.86
N ILE A 573 -2.13 -1.28 47.14
CA ILE A 573 -0.67 -1.23 47.04
C ILE A 573 -0.16 -0.76 48.41
N THR A 574 0.15 -1.68 49.32
CA THR A 574 0.81 -1.28 50.57
C THR A 574 1.98 -2.19 50.90
N GLU A 575 3.11 -1.52 51.15
CA GLU A 575 4.43 -1.96 51.60
C GLU A 575 4.44 -2.86 52.86
N LYS A 576 3.28 -3.32 53.37
CA LYS A 576 3.16 -4.07 54.63
C LYS A 576 2.28 -5.31 54.49
N LEU A 577 2.97 -6.45 54.61
CA LEU A 577 2.52 -7.74 55.15
C LEU A 577 1.60 -8.59 54.27
N ARG A 578 2.18 -9.69 53.78
CA ARG A 578 1.53 -10.87 53.21
C ARG A 578 0.49 -11.47 54.17
N PRO A 579 -0.74 -11.80 53.76
CA PRO A 579 -1.54 -12.80 54.47
C PRO A 579 -1.14 -14.20 54.01
N LYS A 580 -1.15 -15.14 54.96
CA LYS A 580 -1.07 -16.58 54.70
C LYS A 580 -2.31 -16.98 53.90
N ASP A 581 -2.13 -17.37 52.64
CA ASP A 581 -2.94 -18.29 51.82
C ASP A 581 -3.13 -17.80 50.37
N PRO A 582 -3.16 -18.73 49.38
CA PRO A 582 -3.04 -18.43 47.96
C PRO A 582 -4.39 -18.12 47.25
N GLU A 583 -5.47 -17.83 47.98
CA GLU A 583 -6.83 -17.80 47.42
C GLU A 583 -7.35 -16.40 47.01
N GLY A 584 -6.47 -15.40 46.86
CA GLY A 584 -6.86 -14.09 46.32
C GLY A 584 -6.92 -14.09 44.80
N LYS A 585 -7.93 -13.45 44.20
CA LYS A 585 -7.90 -13.08 42.79
C LYS A 585 -7.08 -11.80 42.64
N ASP A 586 -6.10 -11.83 41.75
CA ASP A 586 -5.26 -10.68 41.41
C ASP A 586 -5.86 -9.96 40.20
N GLU A 587 -6.08 -8.65 40.33
CA GLU A 587 -6.38 -7.74 39.22
C GLU A 587 -5.08 -7.20 38.61
N LEU A 588 -5.15 -6.80 37.34
CA LEU A 588 -3.96 -6.51 36.53
C LEU A 588 -3.89 -5.02 36.23
N GLU A 589 -2.73 -4.40 36.49
CA GLU A 589 -2.38 -3.15 35.83
C GLU A 589 -2.14 -3.38 34.33
N PRO A 590 -2.19 -2.33 33.50
CA PRO A 590 -1.73 -2.39 32.12
C PRO A 590 -0.32 -2.99 32.05
N ALA A 591 -0.15 -3.99 31.19
CA ALA A 591 1.17 -4.57 30.97
C ALA A 591 2.07 -3.54 30.27
N PHE A 592 3.30 -3.41 30.74
CA PHE A 592 4.34 -2.66 30.06
C PHE A 592 5.37 -3.61 29.47
N GLN A 593 5.94 -3.21 28.34
CA GLN A 593 7.00 -3.96 27.69
C GLN A 593 8.33 -3.67 28.39
N VAL A 594 9.05 -4.72 28.76
CA VAL A 594 10.46 -4.58 29.17
C VAL A 594 11.30 -4.68 27.90
N GLU A 595 12.01 -3.60 27.56
CA GLU A 595 12.65 -3.38 26.26
C GLU A 595 13.63 -4.49 25.82
N SER A 596 13.71 -4.61 24.49
CA SER A 596 14.53 -5.52 23.68
C SER A 596 16.04 -5.48 24.04
N PRO A 597 16.82 -6.55 23.75
CA PRO A 597 18.25 -6.67 24.08
C PRO A 597 19.20 -5.56 23.59
N GLN A 598 18.73 -4.60 22.78
CA GLN A 598 19.55 -3.48 22.29
C GLN A 598 19.88 -2.49 23.43
N ASP A 599 19.02 -2.36 24.44
CA ASP A 599 19.26 -1.53 25.63
C ASP A 599 19.70 -2.36 26.85
N HIS A 600 19.39 -3.67 26.87
CA HIS A 600 19.81 -4.62 27.92
C HIS A 600 20.15 -6.01 27.35
N PRO A 601 21.41 -6.27 26.92
CA PRO A 601 21.83 -7.55 26.32
C PRO A 601 21.77 -8.78 27.25
N THR A 602 21.18 -8.63 28.44
CA THR A 602 21.29 -9.56 29.55
C THR A 602 20.00 -10.21 30.00
N LEU A 603 18.79 -9.94 29.44
CA LEU A 603 17.52 -10.54 29.93
C LEU A 603 17.37 -12.07 29.73
N LYS A 604 18.26 -12.87 30.32
CA LYS A 604 18.35 -14.33 30.13
C LYS A 604 17.59 -15.15 31.19
N ASN A 605 17.28 -14.54 32.33
CA ASN A 605 16.69 -15.21 33.48
C ASN A 605 15.86 -14.24 34.33
N VAL A 606 15.18 -14.79 35.33
CA VAL A 606 14.30 -14.08 36.27
C VAL A 606 15.00 -12.92 37.00
N ASP A 607 16.29 -13.05 37.35
CA ASP A 607 17.03 -11.98 38.04
C ASP A 607 17.26 -10.74 37.17
N HIS A 608 17.53 -10.96 35.87
CA HIS A 608 17.63 -9.86 34.92
C HIS A 608 16.27 -9.16 34.74
N LEU A 609 15.17 -9.91 34.72
CA LEU A 609 13.82 -9.36 34.63
C LEU A 609 13.50 -8.47 35.84
N LYS A 610 13.79 -8.94 37.05
CA LYS A 610 13.61 -8.16 38.30
C LYS A 610 14.40 -6.86 38.29
N THR A 611 15.61 -6.88 37.73
CA THR A 611 16.46 -5.69 37.59
C THR A 611 15.85 -4.68 36.64
N ALA A 612 15.32 -5.14 35.49
CA ALA A 612 14.69 -4.27 34.50
C ALA A 612 13.35 -3.68 34.99
N ILE A 613 12.54 -4.46 35.71
CA ILE A 613 11.30 -3.97 36.38
C ILE A 613 11.61 -2.80 37.30
N LYS A 614 12.65 -2.92 38.11
CA LYS A 614 13.10 -1.87 39.03
C LYS A 614 13.56 -0.58 38.32
N GLN A 615 14.12 -0.70 37.11
CA GLN A 615 14.53 0.48 36.32
C GLN A 615 13.34 1.22 35.72
N LYS A 616 12.28 0.49 35.34
CA LYS A 616 11.08 1.05 34.71
C LYS A 616 10.02 1.54 35.71
N ASN A 617 9.96 1.00 36.92
CA ASN A 617 9.02 1.41 37.96
C ASN A 617 9.73 2.22 39.09
N PRO A 618 9.54 3.55 39.16
CA PRO A 618 10.18 4.42 40.15
C PRO A 618 9.92 4.02 41.60
N ASP A 619 8.77 3.43 41.89
CA ASP A 619 8.34 3.08 43.25
C ASP A 619 9.09 1.85 43.80
N LEU A 620 9.75 1.09 42.93
CA LEU A 620 10.56 -0.08 43.29
C LEU A 620 12.05 0.23 43.43
N LYS A 621 12.46 1.50 43.25
CA LYS A 621 13.87 1.92 43.23
C LYS A 621 14.64 1.55 44.50
N ASP A 622 13.97 1.44 45.65
CA ASP A 622 14.59 1.10 46.93
C ASP A 622 14.39 -0.38 47.34
N ILE A 623 13.63 -1.16 46.55
CA ILE A 623 13.39 -2.57 46.79
C ILE A 623 14.54 -3.40 46.17
N ALA A 624 15.14 -4.30 46.95
CA ALA A 624 16.16 -5.21 46.42
C ALA A 624 15.51 -6.22 45.45
N PRO A 625 16.13 -6.58 44.30
CA PRO A 625 15.53 -7.53 43.34
C PRO A 625 15.08 -8.86 43.95
N ARG A 626 15.82 -9.36 44.97
CA ARG A 626 15.45 -10.57 45.73
C ARG A 626 14.10 -10.47 46.47
N HIS A 627 13.62 -9.25 46.70
CA HIS A 627 12.32 -8.96 47.31
C HIS A 627 11.23 -8.73 46.25
N ILE A 628 11.48 -8.93 44.97
CA ILE A 628 10.44 -8.92 43.94
C ILE A 628 10.09 -10.38 43.64
N ASP A 629 8.81 -10.74 43.73
CA ASP A 629 8.28 -12.01 43.24
C ASP A 629 7.88 -11.89 41.78
N ILE A 630 8.21 -12.89 40.96
CA ILE A 630 7.77 -12.98 39.56
C ILE A 630 6.78 -14.13 39.43
N TYR A 631 5.72 -13.91 38.69
CA TYR A 631 4.66 -14.86 38.38
C TYR A 631 4.58 -15.04 36.86
N LEU A 632 4.30 -16.26 36.41
CA LEU A 632 4.00 -16.58 35.01
C LEU A 632 2.53 -16.97 34.89
N GLN A 633 1.86 -16.52 33.84
CA GLN A 633 0.49 -16.93 33.56
C GLN A 633 0.48 -18.23 32.74
N GLU A 634 -0.12 -19.29 33.27
CA GLU A 634 -0.28 -20.55 32.54
C GLU A 634 -1.47 -20.51 31.57
N ALA A 635 -1.47 -21.44 30.60
CA ALA A 635 -2.58 -21.64 29.68
C ALA A 635 -3.88 -22.00 30.43
N GLY A 636 -4.70 -20.99 30.71
CA GLY A 636 -5.86 -21.10 31.59
C GLY A 636 -6.09 -19.87 32.47
N GLY A 637 -5.15 -18.92 32.50
CA GLY A 637 -5.29 -17.63 33.17
C GLY A 637 -4.81 -17.59 34.62
N ALA A 638 -4.44 -18.75 35.19
CA ALA A 638 -3.89 -18.86 36.53
C ALA A 638 -2.43 -18.36 36.59
N TRP A 639 -2.07 -17.65 37.66
CA TRP A 639 -0.73 -17.13 37.90
C TRP A 639 0.06 -18.05 38.83
N GLN A 640 1.22 -18.50 38.38
CA GLN A 640 2.12 -19.32 39.17
C GLN A 640 3.40 -18.56 39.50
N ARG A 641 3.78 -18.52 40.79
CA ARG A 641 5.02 -17.90 41.22
C ARG A 641 6.23 -18.71 40.74
N ILE A 642 7.22 -18.02 40.19
CA ILE A 642 8.49 -18.61 39.77
C ILE A 642 9.43 -18.65 40.97
N GLU A 643 9.76 -19.85 41.46
CA GLU A 643 10.58 -19.99 42.67
C GLU A 643 12.09 -19.87 42.42
N ARG A 644 12.56 -20.14 41.20
CA ARG A 644 14.01 -20.19 40.89
C ARG A 644 14.48 -18.93 40.18
N THR A 645 15.42 -18.23 40.82
CA THR A 645 16.07 -17.00 40.30
C THR A 645 16.88 -17.24 39.01
N SER A 646 17.31 -18.48 38.77
CA SER A 646 18.06 -18.91 37.58
C SER A 646 17.20 -19.55 36.48
N GLU A 647 15.88 -19.50 36.58
CA GLU A 647 15.01 -20.07 35.56
C GLU A 647 15.11 -19.26 34.26
N ALA A 648 15.33 -19.94 33.14
CA ALA A 648 15.43 -19.30 31.84
C ALA A 648 14.09 -18.67 31.48
N LEU A 649 14.11 -17.40 31.07
CA LEU A 649 12.91 -16.79 30.51
C LEU A 649 12.61 -17.50 29.19
N ARG A 650 11.38 -18.00 29.03
CA ARG A 650 10.93 -18.56 27.75
C ARG A 650 10.72 -17.37 26.82
N GLN A 651 11.76 -17.04 26.05
CA GLN A 651 11.67 -16.05 24.99
C GLN A 651 11.03 -16.72 23.76
N ASP A 652 10.18 -15.97 23.03
CA ASP A 652 9.58 -16.35 21.74
C ASP A 652 8.26 -17.15 21.71
N THR A 653 7.37 -17.05 22.72
CA THR A 653 6.02 -17.63 22.61
C THR A 653 4.84 -16.66 22.82
N SER A 654 4.60 -15.77 21.84
CA SER A 654 3.40 -14.90 21.71
C SER A 654 3.12 -13.98 22.92
N GLU A 655 2.11 -13.10 22.84
CA GLU A 655 1.60 -12.28 23.96
C GLU A 655 1.24 -13.05 25.25
N ARG A 656 1.37 -14.38 25.26
CA ARG A 656 0.96 -15.27 26.35
C ARG A 656 2.01 -15.41 27.45
N ASP A 657 3.29 -15.10 27.19
CA ASP A 657 4.32 -15.06 28.23
C ASP A 657 4.31 -13.71 28.97
N CYS A 658 3.16 -13.39 29.56
CA CYS A 658 3.03 -12.25 30.45
C CYS A 658 3.52 -12.63 31.84
N TYR A 659 4.42 -11.82 32.39
CA TYR A 659 4.91 -11.98 33.75
C TYR A 659 4.23 -10.96 34.66
N GLY A 660 3.78 -11.42 35.83
CA GLY A 660 3.28 -10.58 36.91
C GLY A 660 4.40 -10.38 37.93
N PHE A 661 4.39 -9.27 38.68
CA PHE A 661 5.26 -9.17 39.86
C PHE A 661 4.55 -8.58 41.08
N LEU A 662 5.08 -8.92 42.25
CA LEU A 662 4.67 -8.37 43.55
C LEU A 662 5.90 -8.01 44.39
N PRO A 663 5.99 -6.80 44.98
CA PRO A 663 7.00 -6.49 45.96
C PRO A 663 6.75 -7.26 47.27
N ARG A 664 7.80 -7.87 47.82
CA ARG A 664 7.86 -8.43 49.17
C ARG A 664 8.30 -7.33 50.13
N SER A 665 7.78 -7.35 51.35
CA SER A 665 8.29 -6.49 52.43
C SER A 665 9.79 -6.73 52.64
N ALA A 666 10.57 -5.65 52.67
CA ALA A 666 11.95 -5.71 53.15
C ALA A 666 11.90 -5.94 54.67
N THR A 667 12.12 -7.17 55.12
CA THR A 667 12.46 -7.47 56.52
C THR A 667 13.96 -7.45 56.70
#